data_AF-A0A832MEF0-F1
#
_entry.id   AF-A0A832MEF0-F1
#
_cell.length_a   1.000
_cell.length_b   1.000
_cell.length_c   1.000
_cell.angle_alpha   90.00
_cell.angle_beta   90.00
_cell.angle_gamma   90.00
#
_symmetry.space_group_name_H-M   'P 1'
#
loop_
_entity.id
_entity.type
_entity.pdbx_description
1 polymer ?
#
loop_
_entity_poly.entity_id
_entity_poly.type
_entity_poly.pdbx_seq_one_letter_code
_entity_poly.pdbx_strand_id
1 'polypeptide(L)'
;MLYRQILVLALSGWCSALGADSFQIRIAQSPGAVLGRDGVPLPAGVVLSRSWEGEVCHSAIENRGPETVNVGSVILAEFAHGLPADTAVYGEGFTMLSQTGGTLACPVDEGFYTDRGHYRIPEPRGRRTVYGMLTLRPAVGRHILLAFTSARRFVGRFSFDTNTISVSCDGEGLVLAPGERWELEPLLVLEGSNRAGLLERLAAELNRNHPPIFRPPVPTGWCSWYCFGPDVTASQIRGNLSWAKEHFPSLRYIQIDDGYQPWMGDWLETGKSFGGDVRSVLREIRAEGFEPAIWVAPFVASPQSRLFREHPDWFVQDTNGRPLRSDMVGFGGWRLGPWYVLDGTHPGAQGWLENLFRTLRGDWGCSYFKLDAIYWGAIHGGVHHDRKATRVEAYRRGMEAIRRGAGDAFILGCNHPIWPSLGLIHGSRSSMDVNRDWHHFAKTGRENLLRGWQNGRIWWNDPDALCLSGTVLEGGPETPGLVRSIGKASDDELLFHATLVYATGGMLMVGDDMRTYREREKARLAVLCPPAGRAMVFEDDAFEVGRLQLPAGEMVAVLNWQDVPRDFSVSLPGRVRVAEMWSGHDLGLQADVFKLSAVPPHSGRLYRMVPASGVPATGDTALQSGKEPISRHVVVLGVDGLRTDSFVAAKKPHLDALMKTGAHSLRAVSSIGQPTISGPAWSSILTGVWASKHGVQNNEFAGHRFELYPSFLARAKQHLPNITTASIVNWAPINQHIPHRADYEMHGLKDADVASKVIQLIRDKGPHILFVQLDELDGAGHRGGYHPGNPAYLEAFTVVDGHVGAIAGAVRERKNTHLGESWLIIVVSDHGGTAAGKHGGDSPEEVLVPYIIWGDGVVQGEFVETVYNVDVAVTALAWLGISINPDWNLDGHVRGIVPAGAAAPR
;
A
#
# COMPACT_ATOMS: atom_id res chain seq x y z
N MET A 1 39.41 -22.16 23.40
CA MET A 1 38.45 -22.70 24.39
C MET A 1 37.56 -21.62 25.02
N LEU A 2 38.09 -20.44 25.37
CA LEU A 2 37.30 -19.32 25.93
C LEU A 2 36.19 -18.78 25.00
N TYR A 3 36.40 -18.77 23.68
CA TYR A 3 35.40 -18.34 22.68
C TYR A 3 34.16 -19.26 22.59
N ARG A 4 34.30 -20.55 22.93
CA ARG A 4 33.17 -21.50 22.96
C ARG A 4 32.30 -21.31 24.21
N GLN A 5 32.86 -20.88 25.33
CA GLN A 5 32.11 -20.66 26.57
C GLN A 5 31.29 -19.36 26.55
N ILE A 6 31.78 -18.32 25.86
CA ILE A 6 31.04 -17.05 25.70
C ILE A 6 29.83 -17.21 24.76
N LEU A 7 29.95 -18.04 23.71
CA LEU A 7 28.82 -18.37 22.83
C LEU A 7 27.73 -19.17 23.57
N VAL A 8 28.12 -20.12 24.41
CA VAL A 8 27.19 -20.98 25.18
C VAL A 8 26.45 -20.17 26.25
N LEU A 9 27.10 -19.19 26.89
CA LEU A 9 26.46 -18.34 27.89
C LEU A 9 25.51 -17.29 27.25
N ALA A 10 25.84 -16.73 26.09
CA ALA A 10 24.95 -15.84 25.34
C ALA A 10 23.70 -16.57 24.79
N LEU A 11 23.84 -17.82 24.34
CA LEU A 11 22.73 -18.68 23.92
C LEU A 11 21.85 -19.12 25.11
N SER A 12 22.43 -19.36 26.29
CA SER A 12 21.67 -19.85 27.45
C SER A 12 20.68 -18.83 28.03
N GLY A 13 20.99 -17.53 27.97
CA GLY A 13 20.07 -16.45 28.38
C GLY A 13 19.02 -16.09 27.33
N TRP A 14 19.25 -16.41 26.05
CA TRP A 14 18.27 -16.28 24.97
C TRP A 14 17.28 -17.46 24.91
N CYS A 15 17.76 -18.68 25.18
CA CYS A 15 16.92 -19.89 25.25
C CYS A 15 15.91 -19.90 26.41
N SER A 16 16.04 -19.04 27.42
CA SER A 16 15.07 -18.99 28.54
C SER A 16 13.77 -18.25 28.21
N ALA A 17 13.72 -17.48 27.11
CA ALA A 17 12.52 -16.75 26.67
C ALA A 17 11.74 -17.47 25.55
N LEU A 18 12.39 -18.35 24.79
CA LEU A 18 11.80 -19.13 23.70
C LEU A 18 11.74 -20.61 24.13
N GLY A 19 10.59 -21.26 24.02
CA GLY A 19 10.48 -22.69 24.34
C GLY A 19 11.48 -23.53 23.55
N ALA A 20 12.02 -24.60 24.16
CA ALA A 20 13.09 -25.45 23.61
C ALA A 20 12.77 -26.06 22.23
N ASP A 21 11.51 -26.01 21.79
CA ASP A 21 11.02 -26.54 20.52
C ASP A 21 10.77 -25.49 19.42
N SER A 22 11.13 -24.23 19.62
CA SER A 22 10.89 -23.18 18.61
C SER A 22 11.67 -23.43 17.31
N PHE A 23 11.04 -23.09 16.17
CA PHE A 23 11.65 -23.11 14.84
C PHE A 23 12.86 -22.18 14.76
N GLN A 24 12.83 -21.05 15.47
CA GLN A 24 13.96 -20.14 15.54
C GLN A 24 15.20 -20.84 16.12
N ILE A 25 15.06 -21.53 17.26
CA ILE A 25 16.15 -22.29 17.87
C ILE A 25 16.62 -23.42 16.96
N ARG A 26 15.68 -24.17 16.35
CA ARG A 26 16.02 -25.24 15.40
C ARG A 26 16.87 -24.71 14.26
N ILE A 27 16.45 -23.63 13.60
CA ILE A 27 17.19 -22.99 12.49
C ILE A 27 18.56 -22.49 12.98
N ALA A 28 18.63 -21.83 14.14
CA ALA A 28 19.87 -21.32 14.70
C ALA A 28 20.91 -22.43 14.98
N GLN A 29 20.45 -23.59 15.44
CA GLN A 29 21.29 -24.75 15.76
C GLN A 29 21.58 -25.64 14.55
N SER A 30 20.81 -25.51 13.47
CA SER A 30 20.98 -26.32 12.27
C SER A 30 22.32 -26.03 11.58
N PRO A 31 22.96 -27.06 10.98
CA PRO A 31 24.11 -26.85 10.14
C PRO A 31 23.74 -26.01 8.92
N GLY A 32 24.64 -25.11 8.53
CA GLY A 32 24.60 -24.42 7.24
C GLY A 32 25.72 -24.94 6.34
N ALA A 33 25.60 -24.71 5.04
CA ALA A 33 26.58 -25.13 4.04
C ALA A 33 26.61 -24.17 2.84
N VAL A 34 27.79 -24.02 2.23
CA VAL A 34 27.93 -23.32 0.95
C VAL A 34 28.29 -24.37 -0.09
N LEU A 35 27.47 -24.49 -1.12
CA LEU A 35 27.60 -25.50 -2.17
C LEU A 35 28.10 -24.84 -3.46
N GLY A 36 28.96 -25.55 -4.18
CA GLY A 36 29.40 -25.21 -5.52
C GLY A 36 28.28 -25.37 -6.55
N ARG A 37 28.56 -24.97 -7.80
CA ARG A 37 27.62 -25.14 -8.93
C ARG A 37 27.26 -26.61 -9.21
N ASP A 38 28.15 -27.53 -8.85
CA ASP A 38 27.99 -28.98 -8.93
C ASP A 38 27.21 -29.58 -7.75
N GLY A 39 26.82 -28.76 -6.77
CA GLY A 39 26.14 -29.19 -5.55
C GLY A 39 27.07 -29.75 -4.47
N VAL A 40 28.40 -29.73 -4.69
CA VAL A 40 29.38 -30.22 -3.72
C VAL A 40 29.72 -29.12 -2.72
N PRO A 41 29.84 -29.41 -1.41
CA PRO A 41 30.27 -28.41 -0.43
C PRO A 41 31.61 -27.77 -0.80
N LEU A 42 31.67 -26.44 -0.74
CA LEU A 42 32.88 -25.66 -1.00
C LEU A 42 33.92 -25.85 0.13
N PRO A 43 35.20 -25.54 -0.14
CA PRO A 43 36.27 -25.68 0.86
C PRO A 43 36.00 -24.91 2.15
N ALA A 44 36.57 -25.37 3.27
CA ALA A 44 36.38 -24.76 4.59
C ALA A 44 36.80 -23.28 4.69
N GLY A 45 37.55 -22.77 3.71
CA GLY A 45 37.87 -21.35 3.58
C GLY A 45 36.65 -20.48 3.22
N VAL A 46 35.56 -21.05 2.68
CA VAL A 46 34.32 -20.32 2.41
C VAL A 46 33.41 -20.43 3.64
N VAL A 47 33.28 -19.33 4.36
CA VAL A 47 32.64 -19.30 5.68
C VAL A 47 31.26 -18.68 5.59
N LEU A 48 30.23 -19.41 6.03
CA LEU A 48 28.89 -18.89 6.30
C LEU A 48 28.82 -18.37 7.74
N SER A 49 28.36 -17.14 7.91
CA SER A 49 28.08 -16.50 9.19
C SER A 49 26.60 -16.18 9.32
N ARG A 50 26.08 -16.29 10.55
CA ARG A 50 24.68 -16.00 10.91
C ARG A 50 24.64 -15.24 12.22
N SER A 51 23.81 -14.21 12.30
CA SER A 51 23.57 -13.41 13.52
C SER A 51 22.09 -13.10 13.65
N TRP A 52 21.56 -13.15 14.86
CA TRP A 52 20.14 -12.93 15.13
C TRP A 52 19.91 -11.59 15.82
N GLU A 53 18.93 -10.84 15.33
CA GLU A 53 18.36 -9.66 15.96
C GLU A 53 16.86 -9.88 16.14
N GLY A 54 16.43 -10.16 17.38
CA GLY A 54 15.06 -10.62 17.65
C GLY A 54 14.75 -11.88 16.84
N GLU A 55 13.69 -11.83 16.02
CA GLU A 55 13.22 -12.90 15.15
C GLU A 55 13.88 -12.93 13.76
N VAL A 56 14.79 -11.99 13.47
CA VAL A 56 15.43 -11.84 12.16
C VAL A 56 16.86 -12.39 12.20
N CYS A 57 17.16 -13.31 11.28
CA CYS A 57 18.48 -13.86 11.03
C CYS A 57 19.14 -13.13 9.86
N HIS A 58 20.23 -12.44 10.14
CA HIS A 58 21.15 -11.89 9.15
C HIS A 58 22.24 -12.90 8.84
N SER A 59 22.61 -13.03 7.57
CA SER A 59 23.62 -13.99 7.15
C SER A 59 24.50 -13.48 6.03
N ALA A 60 25.75 -13.97 6.00
CA ALA A 60 26.73 -13.59 5.01
C ALA A 60 27.69 -14.75 4.71
N ILE A 61 28.18 -14.83 3.47
CA ILE A 61 29.29 -15.72 3.11
C ILE A 61 30.54 -14.91 2.81
N GLU A 62 31.70 -15.46 3.16
CA GLU A 62 33.01 -14.84 2.94
C GLU A 62 34.01 -15.90 2.45
N ASN A 63 34.74 -15.60 1.39
CA ASN A 63 35.83 -16.48 0.94
C ASN A 63 37.15 -16.08 1.60
N ARG A 64 37.54 -16.81 2.64
CA ARG A 64 38.82 -16.66 3.35
C ARG A 64 39.90 -17.58 2.79
N GLY A 65 39.58 -18.35 1.75
CA GLY A 65 40.53 -19.20 1.04
C GLY A 65 41.36 -18.41 0.02
N PRO A 66 42.45 -19.01 -0.49
CA PRO A 66 43.30 -18.39 -1.50
C PRO A 66 42.74 -18.53 -2.93
N GLU A 67 41.73 -19.39 -3.14
CA GLU A 67 41.18 -19.71 -4.45
C GLU A 67 39.83 -19.05 -4.69
N THR A 68 39.59 -18.67 -5.93
CA THR A 68 38.27 -18.24 -6.41
C THR A 68 37.32 -19.42 -6.47
N VAL A 69 36.08 -19.26 -5.98
CA VAL A 69 35.06 -20.32 -5.97
C VAL A 69 33.80 -19.89 -6.71
N ASN A 70 33.03 -20.86 -7.22
CA ASN A 70 31.70 -20.62 -7.79
C ASN A 70 30.64 -21.07 -6.78
N VAL A 71 29.80 -20.15 -6.30
CA VAL A 71 28.77 -20.42 -5.31
C VAL A 71 27.48 -20.81 -6.02
N GLY A 72 27.08 -22.08 -5.94
CA GLY A 72 25.82 -22.57 -6.48
C GLY A 72 24.63 -22.30 -5.57
N SER A 73 24.75 -22.63 -4.28
CA SER A 73 23.68 -22.45 -3.30
C SER A 73 24.25 -22.20 -1.91
N VAL A 74 23.58 -21.37 -1.11
CA VAL A 74 23.89 -21.17 0.29
C VAL A 74 22.77 -21.75 1.14
N ILE A 75 23.00 -22.89 1.79
CA ILE A 75 22.06 -23.49 2.74
C ILE A 75 22.25 -22.80 4.09
N LEU A 76 21.27 -21.97 4.47
CA LEU A 76 21.27 -21.28 5.76
C LEU A 76 20.98 -22.25 6.90
N ALA A 77 20.09 -23.21 6.68
CA ALA A 77 19.74 -24.26 7.63
C ALA A 77 19.08 -25.43 6.91
N GLU A 78 19.40 -26.65 7.31
CA GLU A 78 18.62 -27.85 6.97
C GLU A 78 18.36 -28.68 8.23
N PHE A 79 17.10 -29.04 8.47
CA PHE A 79 16.70 -29.72 9.71
C PHE A 79 15.46 -30.60 9.55
N ALA A 80 15.38 -31.61 10.43
CA ALA A 80 14.16 -32.35 10.68
C ALA A 80 13.19 -31.50 11.49
N HIS A 81 12.03 -31.19 10.92
CA HIS A 81 11.08 -30.25 11.55
C HIS A 81 10.19 -30.92 12.61
N GLY A 82 9.99 -32.25 12.54
CA GLY A 82 9.24 -33.01 13.54
C GLY A 82 7.74 -32.66 13.62
N LEU A 83 7.17 -32.14 12.53
CA LEU A 83 5.76 -31.79 12.45
C LEU A 83 4.95 -32.96 11.87
N PRO A 84 3.65 -33.09 12.22
CA PRO A 84 2.76 -34.08 11.62
C PRO A 84 2.71 -33.99 10.08
N ALA A 85 2.57 -35.13 9.41
CA ALA A 85 2.49 -35.24 7.96
C ALA A 85 1.31 -34.46 7.34
N ASP A 86 0.22 -34.33 8.08
CA ASP A 86 -1.00 -33.59 7.75
C ASP A 86 -0.94 -32.09 8.11
N THR A 87 0.20 -31.59 8.57
CA THR A 87 0.42 -30.16 8.79
C THR A 87 0.12 -29.39 7.52
N ALA A 88 -0.83 -28.47 7.58
CA ALA A 88 -1.18 -27.63 6.44
C ALA A 88 -0.01 -26.70 6.08
N VAL A 89 0.26 -26.58 4.78
CA VAL A 89 1.34 -25.78 4.22
C VAL A 89 0.79 -24.78 3.22
N TYR A 90 1.32 -23.57 3.25
CA TYR A 90 1.15 -22.59 2.19
C TYR A 90 2.47 -21.88 1.92
N GLY A 91 2.86 -21.75 0.66
CA GLY A 91 4.04 -21.00 0.25
C GLY A 91 3.89 -20.36 -1.11
N GLU A 92 4.62 -19.26 -1.28
CA GLU A 92 4.57 -18.42 -2.48
C GLU A 92 5.44 -18.99 -3.59
N GLY A 93 5.03 -18.76 -4.83
CA GLY A 93 5.87 -18.99 -5.99
C GLY A 93 6.95 -17.93 -6.13
N PHE A 94 7.98 -18.24 -6.92
CA PHE A 94 8.89 -17.22 -7.42
C PHE A 94 8.11 -16.27 -8.33
N THR A 95 7.26 -16.85 -9.16
CA THR A 95 6.35 -16.14 -10.06
C THR A 95 4.98 -15.94 -9.43
N MET A 96 4.34 -14.85 -9.81
CA MET A 96 2.95 -14.54 -9.47
C MET A 96 1.99 -15.68 -9.82
N LEU A 97 2.21 -16.42 -10.90
CA LEU A 97 1.31 -17.50 -11.35
C LEU A 97 1.40 -18.80 -10.53
N SER A 98 2.29 -18.86 -9.53
CA SER A 98 2.55 -20.07 -8.76
C SER A 98 2.26 -19.85 -7.28
N GLN A 99 1.56 -20.80 -6.67
CA GLN A 99 1.33 -20.92 -5.23
C GLN A 99 1.29 -22.41 -4.87
N THR A 100 1.81 -22.78 -3.70
CA THR A 100 1.76 -24.17 -3.19
C THR A 100 0.96 -24.20 -1.90
N GLY A 101 -0.04 -25.09 -1.83
CA GLY A 101 -0.89 -25.34 -0.66
C GLY A 101 -0.84 -26.80 -0.20
N GLY A 102 -1.87 -27.25 0.50
CA GLY A 102 -2.06 -28.65 0.89
C GLY A 102 -1.44 -28.98 2.24
N THR A 103 -0.80 -30.14 2.36
CA THR A 103 -0.09 -30.58 3.57
C THR A 103 1.36 -30.91 3.28
N LEU A 104 2.20 -31.04 4.32
CA LEU A 104 3.61 -31.44 4.15
C LEU A 104 3.78 -32.76 3.39
N ALA A 105 2.91 -33.75 3.65
CA ALA A 105 2.95 -35.03 2.95
C ALA A 105 2.25 -35.01 1.57
N CYS A 106 1.35 -34.06 1.32
CA CYS A 106 0.63 -33.92 0.07
C CYS A 106 0.54 -32.44 -0.35
N PRO A 107 1.65 -31.84 -0.80
CA PRO A 107 1.63 -30.47 -1.29
C PRO A 107 0.87 -30.41 -2.62
N VAL A 108 0.04 -29.39 -2.80
CA VAL A 108 -0.78 -29.20 -4.01
C VAL A 108 -0.46 -27.86 -4.67
N ASP A 109 -0.64 -27.81 -5.99
CA ASP A 109 -0.52 -26.55 -6.75
C ASP A 109 -1.85 -25.80 -6.70
N GLU A 110 -1.85 -24.64 -6.05
CA GLU A 110 -3.03 -23.78 -5.98
C GLU A 110 -3.23 -23.02 -7.32
N GLY A 111 -2.14 -22.75 -8.05
CA GLY A 111 -2.15 -22.06 -9.35
C GLY A 111 -2.27 -23.00 -10.57
N PHE A 112 -2.63 -22.44 -11.72
CA PHE A 112 -2.67 -23.18 -13.00
C PHE A 112 -1.29 -23.51 -13.54
N TYR A 113 -0.38 -22.55 -13.40
CA TYR A 113 1.01 -22.70 -13.77
C TYR A 113 1.86 -22.86 -12.52
N THR A 114 3.03 -23.46 -12.70
CA THR A 114 3.95 -23.72 -11.59
C THR A 114 5.35 -23.32 -12.00
N ASP A 115 6.13 -22.85 -11.03
CA ASP A 115 7.55 -22.52 -11.22
C ASP A 115 8.31 -23.71 -11.84
N ARG A 116 8.08 -24.93 -11.33
CA ARG A 116 8.76 -26.14 -11.82
C ARG A 116 8.27 -26.67 -13.17
N GLY A 117 7.00 -26.45 -13.51
CA GLY A 117 6.39 -27.03 -14.70
C GLY A 117 6.38 -26.05 -15.86
N HIS A 118 5.74 -24.90 -15.65
CA HIS A 118 5.58 -23.87 -16.68
C HIS A 118 6.88 -23.08 -16.90
N TYR A 119 7.53 -22.62 -15.83
CA TYR A 119 8.78 -21.85 -15.91
C TYR A 119 10.05 -22.72 -15.82
N ARG A 120 9.90 -24.01 -15.52
CA ARG A 120 10.97 -25.01 -15.36
C ARG A 120 12.10 -24.55 -14.43
N ILE A 121 11.76 -23.78 -13.39
CA ILE A 121 12.70 -23.40 -12.34
C ILE A 121 13.06 -24.67 -11.55
N PRO A 122 14.34 -25.05 -11.45
CA PRO A 122 14.75 -26.29 -10.80
C PRO A 122 14.40 -26.32 -9.30
N GLU A 123 13.99 -27.49 -8.83
CA GLU A 123 13.78 -27.79 -7.41
C GLU A 123 14.59 -29.04 -6.99
N PRO A 124 14.99 -29.18 -5.71
CA PRO A 124 15.69 -30.38 -5.26
C PRO A 124 14.83 -31.63 -5.43
N ARG A 125 15.46 -32.73 -5.87
CA ARG A 125 14.76 -34.00 -6.15
C ARG A 125 14.01 -34.49 -4.91
N GLY A 126 12.73 -34.82 -5.08
CA GLY A 126 11.88 -35.36 -4.01
C GLY A 126 11.39 -34.33 -3.00
N ARG A 127 11.69 -33.05 -3.20
CA ARG A 127 11.23 -31.94 -2.35
C ARG A 127 10.40 -30.95 -3.17
N ARG A 128 9.49 -30.25 -2.51
CA ARG A 128 8.78 -29.10 -3.07
C ARG A 128 9.54 -27.83 -2.68
N THR A 129 9.60 -26.84 -3.58
CA THR A 129 10.23 -25.54 -3.29
C THR A 129 9.23 -24.41 -3.42
N VAL A 130 9.22 -23.52 -2.42
CA VAL A 130 8.52 -22.24 -2.41
C VAL A 130 9.52 -21.11 -2.16
N TYR A 131 9.15 -19.88 -2.48
CA TYR A 131 10.06 -18.75 -2.57
C TYR A 131 9.58 -17.60 -1.71
N GLY A 132 10.52 -16.94 -1.02
CA GLY A 132 10.22 -15.75 -0.24
C GLY A 132 9.42 -15.97 1.05
N MET A 133 8.38 -16.82 1.05
CA MET A 133 7.57 -17.14 2.23
C MET A 133 7.08 -18.60 2.25
N LEU A 134 7.11 -19.20 3.44
CA LEU A 134 6.50 -20.48 3.79
C LEU A 134 5.74 -20.32 5.11
N THR A 135 4.51 -20.81 5.15
CA THR A 135 3.68 -20.87 6.36
C THR A 135 3.24 -22.30 6.63
N LEU A 136 3.21 -22.67 7.92
CA LEU A 136 2.81 -23.99 8.40
C LEU A 136 1.79 -23.84 9.51
N ARG A 137 0.77 -24.70 9.50
CA ARG A 137 -0.26 -24.78 10.56
C ARG A 137 -0.32 -26.19 11.12
N PRO A 138 0.57 -26.53 12.08
CA PRO A 138 0.65 -27.89 12.64
C PRO A 138 -0.53 -28.24 13.56
N ALA A 139 -1.22 -27.25 14.11
CA ALA A 139 -2.41 -27.43 14.93
C ALA A 139 -3.29 -26.18 14.90
N VAL A 140 -4.54 -26.29 15.35
CA VAL A 140 -5.43 -25.14 15.53
C VAL A 140 -4.78 -24.14 16.50
N GLY A 141 -4.75 -22.86 16.13
CA GLY A 141 -4.14 -21.81 16.95
C GLY A 141 -2.62 -21.87 17.05
N ARG A 142 -1.93 -22.63 16.19
CA ARG A 142 -0.47 -22.60 16.04
C ARG A 142 -0.09 -22.37 14.59
N HIS A 143 0.53 -21.24 14.32
CA HIS A 143 1.05 -20.85 13.02
C HIS A 143 2.56 -20.63 13.10
N ILE A 144 3.26 -21.04 12.05
CA ILE A 144 4.69 -20.83 11.86
C ILE A 144 4.84 -20.11 10.52
N LEU A 145 5.59 -19.01 10.49
CA LEU A 145 5.89 -18.24 9.29
C LEU A 145 7.40 -18.09 9.16
N LEU A 146 7.93 -18.57 8.04
CA LEU A 146 9.32 -18.38 7.61
C LEU A 146 9.30 -17.50 6.38
N ALA A 147 10.05 -16.40 6.38
CA ALA A 147 10.08 -15.52 5.22
C ALA A 147 11.42 -14.80 5.07
N PHE A 148 11.88 -14.69 3.82
CA PHE A 148 12.92 -13.74 3.50
C PHE A 148 12.31 -12.34 3.44
N THR A 149 12.91 -11.41 4.18
CA THR A 149 12.42 -10.03 4.32
C THR A 149 12.92 -9.10 3.23
N SER A 150 13.78 -9.60 2.34
CA SER A 150 14.21 -8.90 1.15
C SER A 150 14.50 -9.85 -0.02
N ALA A 151 14.55 -9.28 -1.22
CA ALA A 151 15.10 -9.91 -2.41
C ALA A 151 15.83 -8.83 -3.24
N ARG A 152 16.88 -8.24 -2.65
CA ARG A 152 17.69 -7.22 -3.34
C ARG A 152 18.67 -7.84 -4.32
N ARG A 153 19.19 -9.02 -3.97
CA ARG A 153 20.23 -9.72 -4.72
C ARG A 153 19.96 -11.19 -4.89
N PHE A 154 19.53 -11.92 -3.86
CA PHE A 154 19.41 -13.38 -3.94
C PHE A 154 17.96 -13.85 -3.91
N VAL A 155 17.73 -15.02 -4.50
CA VAL A 155 16.46 -15.73 -4.40
C VAL A 155 16.46 -16.55 -3.11
N GLY A 156 15.61 -16.16 -2.16
CA GLY A 156 15.35 -16.93 -0.95
C GLY A 156 14.38 -18.09 -1.19
N ARG A 157 14.76 -19.31 -0.78
CA ARG A 157 14.03 -20.56 -1.03
C ARG A 157 13.77 -21.33 0.26
N PHE A 158 12.60 -21.95 0.32
CA PHE A 158 12.25 -22.99 1.29
C PHE A 158 11.95 -24.27 0.52
N SER A 159 12.80 -25.29 0.68
CA SER A 159 12.59 -26.61 0.09
C SER A 159 12.23 -27.60 1.18
N PHE A 160 11.16 -28.37 0.99
CA PHE A 160 10.63 -29.26 2.02
C PHE A 160 10.12 -30.59 1.49
N ASP A 161 10.10 -31.58 2.37
CA ASP A 161 9.38 -32.84 2.25
C ASP A 161 8.62 -33.12 3.55
N THR A 162 8.10 -34.34 3.72
CA THR A 162 7.33 -34.73 4.92
C THR A 162 8.13 -34.63 6.23
N ASN A 163 9.46 -34.63 6.18
CA ASN A 163 10.31 -34.75 7.37
C ASN A 163 11.28 -33.58 7.55
N THR A 164 11.70 -32.93 6.46
CA THR A 164 12.79 -31.97 6.45
C THR A 164 12.43 -30.65 5.77
N ILE A 165 12.98 -29.56 6.30
CA ILE A 165 12.93 -28.23 5.69
C ILE A 165 14.37 -27.75 5.49
N SER A 166 14.64 -27.19 4.32
CA SER A 166 15.88 -26.56 3.92
C SER A 166 15.62 -25.10 3.57
N VAL A 167 16.34 -24.19 4.23
CA VAL A 167 16.29 -22.75 4.00
C VAL A 167 17.55 -22.34 3.25
N SER A 168 17.43 -21.75 2.06
CA SER A 168 18.59 -21.44 1.24
C SER A 168 18.46 -20.16 0.42
N CYS A 169 19.61 -19.58 0.05
CA CYS A 169 19.71 -18.57 -0.99
C CYS A 169 20.32 -19.20 -2.25
N ASP A 170 19.81 -18.85 -3.42
CA ASP A 170 20.41 -19.24 -4.69
C ASP A 170 21.67 -18.41 -4.97
N GLY A 171 22.81 -19.06 -5.21
CA GLY A 171 24.06 -18.40 -5.56
C GLY A 171 24.27 -18.26 -7.07
N GLU A 172 23.42 -18.91 -7.87
CA GLU A 172 23.40 -18.87 -9.34
C GLU A 172 24.73 -19.28 -10.02
N GLY A 173 25.63 -19.92 -9.28
CA GLY A 173 26.96 -20.31 -9.76
C GLY A 173 27.91 -19.11 -9.90
N LEU A 174 27.62 -17.98 -9.26
CA LEU A 174 28.42 -16.77 -9.34
C LEU A 174 29.76 -16.92 -8.63
N VAL A 175 30.74 -16.12 -9.07
CA VAL A 175 32.11 -16.17 -8.61
C VAL A 175 32.30 -15.35 -7.33
N LEU A 176 32.79 -15.99 -6.26
CA LEU A 176 33.22 -15.33 -5.01
C LEU A 176 34.76 -15.36 -4.92
N ALA A 177 35.38 -14.20 -5.12
CA ALA A 177 36.84 -14.07 -5.12
C ALA A 177 37.46 -14.17 -3.71
N PRO A 178 38.76 -14.48 -3.58
CA PRO A 178 39.46 -14.42 -2.29
C PRO A 178 39.28 -13.06 -1.60
N GLY A 179 38.90 -13.09 -0.32
CA GLY A 179 38.60 -11.91 0.50
C GLY A 179 37.23 -11.27 0.25
N GLU A 180 36.47 -11.73 -0.75
CA GLU A 180 35.14 -11.20 -1.04
C GLU A 180 34.10 -11.72 -0.04
N ARG A 181 33.13 -10.85 0.29
CA ARG A 181 32.03 -11.13 1.19
C ARG A 181 30.70 -10.72 0.56
N TRP A 182 29.70 -11.59 0.67
CA TRP A 182 28.32 -11.31 0.26
C TRP A 182 27.40 -11.32 1.48
N GLU A 183 26.67 -10.23 1.67
CA GLU A 183 25.49 -10.21 2.55
C GLU A 183 24.32 -10.88 1.83
N LEU A 184 23.61 -11.77 2.53
CA LEU A 184 22.46 -12.52 2.03
C LEU A 184 21.15 -11.87 2.49
N GLU A 185 20.03 -12.31 1.92
CA GLU A 185 18.72 -11.78 2.30
C GLU A 185 18.35 -12.19 3.74
N PRO A 186 17.88 -11.27 4.62
CA PRO A 186 17.58 -11.62 6.01
C PRO A 186 16.32 -12.50 6.11
N LEU A 187 16.38 -13.50 7.00
CA LEU A 187 15.31 -14.47 7.24
C LEU A 187 14.56 -14.15 8.53
N LEU A 188 13.26 -13.90 8.43
CA LEU A 188 12.33 -13.76 9.54
C LEU A 188 11.70 -15.12 9.90
N VAL A 189 11.66 -15.42 11.21
CA VAL A 189 11.06 -16.64 11.76
C VAL A 189 10.07 -16.30 12.86
N LEU A 190 8.78 -16.52 12.60
CA LEU A 190 7.70 -16.20 13.53
C LEU A 190 6.89 -17.45 13.90
N GLU A 191 6.44 -17.50 15.15
CA GLU A 191 5.46 -18.46 15.64
C GLU A 191 4.40 -17.75 16.49
N GLY A 192 3.14 -18.18 16.37
CA GLY A 192 2.06 -17.60 17.17
C GLY A 192 0.68 -18.14 16.83
N SER A 193 -0.32 -17.72 17.59
CA SER A 193 -1.73 -18.12 17.38
C SER A 193 -2.50 -17.22 16.43
N ASN A 194 -2.01 -16.01 16.18
CA ASN A 194 -2.66 -15.02 15.32
C ASN A 194 -1.97 -14.92 13.96
N ARG A 195 -2.43 -15.69 12.96
CA ARG A 195 -1.90 -15.66 11.59
C ARG A 195 -1.87 -14.25 10.99
N ALA A 196 -2.94 -13.47 11.17
CA ALA A 196 -3.02 -12.11 10.63
C ALA A 196 -1.92 -11.21 11.22
N GLY A 197 -1.68 -11.30 12.53
CA GLY A 197 -0.59 -10.59 13.20
C GLY A 197 0.80 -10.98 12.68
N LEU A 198 1.03 -12.28 12.38
CA LEU A 198 2.29 -12.73 11.78
C LEU A 198 2.51 -12.15 10.37
N LEU A 199 1.46 -12.11 9.55
CA LEU A 199 1.51 -11.52 8.21
C LEU A 199 1.68 -9.99 8.25
N GLU A 200 1.08 -9.31 9.23
CA GLU A 200 1.30 -7.87 9.47
C GLU A 200 2.75 -7.59 9.88
N ARG A 201 3.32 -8.43 10.77
CA ARG A 201 4.73 -8.37 11.16
C ARG A 201 5.67 -8.58 9.96
N LEU A 202 5.34 -9.53 9.07
CA LEU A 202 6.07 -9.75 7.82
C LEU A 202 5.99 -8.53 6.90
N ALA A 203 4.78 -7.99 6.65
CA ALA A 203 4.61 -6.81 5.80
C ALA A 203 5.44 -5.62 6.29
N ALA A 204 5.53 -5.42 7.60
CA ALA A 204 6.38 -4.38 8.20
C ALA A 204 7.88 -4.57 7.90
N GLU A 205 8.41 -5.80 7.97
CA GLU A 205 9.81 -6.08 7.60
C GLU A 205 10.06 -5.94 6.11
N LEU A 206 9.13 -6.41 5.26
CA LEU A 206 9.22 -6.22 3.81
C LEU A 206 9.26 -4.74 3.47
N ASN A 207 8.39 -3.92 4.07
CA ASN A 207 8.32 -2.49 3.84
C ASN A 207 9.55 -1.73 4.38
N ARG A 208 10.20 -2.23 5.44
CA ARG A 208 11.47 -1.67 5.91
C ARG A 208 12.58 -1.87 4.89
N ASN A 209 12.65 -3.06 4.30
CA ASN A 209 13.67 -3.40 3.30
C ASN A 209 13.35 -2.86 1.89
N HIS A 210 12.06 -2.74 1.56
CA HIS A 210 11.52 -2.33 0.28
C HIS A 210 10.33 -1.39 0.50
N PRO A 211 10.57 -0.08 0.73
CA PRO A 211 9.50 0.88 0.98
C PRO A 211 8.42 0.83 -0.10
N PRO A 212 7.15 0.65 0.28
CA PRO A 212 6.06 0.56 -0.68
C PRO A 212 5.84 1.91 -1.35
N ILE A 213 5.41 1.86 -2.62
CA ILE A 213 5.23 3.04 -3.45
C ILE A 213 3.77 3.26 -3.88
N PHE A 214 2.88 2.34 -3.55
CA PHE A 214 1.45 2.46 -3.84
C PHE A 214 0.82 3.65 -3.13
N ARG A 215 -0.19 4.26 -3.75
CA ARG A 215 -0.93 5.41 -3.22
C ARG A 215 -2.42 5.23 -3.43
N PRO A 216 -3.28 5.68 -2.51
CA PRO A 216 -4.71 5.82 -2.77
C PRO A 216 -4.98 6.94 -3.80
N PRO A 217 -6.17 6.95 -4.44
CA PRO A 217 -7.22 5.94 -4.32
C PRO A 217 -6.85 4.63 -5.03
N VAL A 218 -7.56 3.55 -4.71
CA VAL A 218 -7.40 2.25 -5.36
C VAL A 218 -7.71 2.40 -6.86
N PRO A 219 -6.86 1.89 -7.77
CA PRO A 219 -7.12 1.96 -9.21
C PRO A 219 -8.46 1.31 -9.60
N THR A 220 -9.23 2.04 -10.40
CA THR A 220 -10.47 1.56 -11.02
C THR A 220 -10.45 1.88 -12.50
N GLY A 221 -11.00 1.02 -13.34
CA GLY A 221 -10.97 1.24 -14.77
C GLY A 221 -11.57 0.11 -15.58
N TRP A 222 -11.21 0.09 -16.86
CA TRP A 222 -11.61 -0.92 -17.83
C TRP A 222 -10.41 -1.48 -18.58
N CYS A 223 -10.42 -2.78 -18.89
CA CYS A 223 -9.36 -3.53 -19.56
C CYS A 223 -9.90 -4.27 -20.78
N SER A 224 -9.27 -4.07 -21.94
CA SER A 224 -9.73 -4.66 -23.21
C SER A 224 -9.47 -6.15 -23.39
N TRP A 225 -8.56 -6.74 -22.60
CA TRP A 225 -8.07 -8.12 -22.81
C TRP A 225 -9.18 -9.17 -22.73
N TYR A 226 -10.00 -9.10 -21.69
CA TYR A 226 -10.95 -10.15 -21.37
C TYR A 226 -12.21 -10.14 -22.24
N CYS A 227 -12.35 -9.18 -23.15
CA CYS A 227 -13.44 -9.12 -24.12
C CYS A 227 -12.95 -9.26 -25.56
N PHE A 228 -11.81 -8.65 -25.92
CA PHE A 228 -11.34 -8.60 -27.30
C PHE A 228 -10.01 -9.32 -27.53
N GLY A 229 -9.26 -9.62 -26.47
CA GLY A 229 -7.94 -10.24 -26.55
C GLY A 229 -7.03 -9.51 -27.56
N PRO A 230 -6.22 -10.24 -28.33
CA PRO A 230 -5.29 -9.66 -29.31
C PRO A 230 -5.99 -9.03 -30.54
N ASP A 231 -7.29 -9.23 -30.71
CA ASP A 231 -8.08 -8.72 -31.83
C ASP A 231 -8.75 -7.37 -31.50
N VAL A 232 -8.32 -6.71 -30.42
CA VAL A 232 -8.80 -5.38 -30.01
C VAL A 232 -8.59 -4.33 -31.10
N THR A 233 -9.61 -3.49 -31.30
CA THR A 233 -9.61 -2.41 -32.29
C THR A 233 -9.81 -1.04 -31.65
N ALA A 234 -9.33 0.02 -32.30
CA ALA A 234 -9.54 1.40 -31.88
C ALA A 234 -11.03 1.75 -31.70
N SER A 235 -11.91 1.18 -32.53
CA SER A 235 -13.36 1.40 -32.45
C SER A 235 -13.99 0.81 -31.18
N GLN A 236 -13.55 -0.38 -30.78
CA GLN A 236 -14.01 -1.01 -29.54
C GLN A 236 -13.57 -0.24 -28.29
N ILE A 237 -12.34 0.29 -28.29
CA ILE A 237 -11.85 1.16 -27.20
C ILE A 237 -12.71 2.42 -27.10
N ARG A 238 -12.94 3.14 -28.21
CA ARG A 238 -13.78 4.35 -28.24
C ARG A 238 -15.20 4.08 -27.79
N GLY A 239 -15.80 2.97 -28.23
CA GLY A 239 -17.14 2.61 -27.82
C GLY A 239 -17.26 2.37 -26.31
N ASN A 240 -16.28 1.69 -25.70
CA ASN A 240 -16.26 1.48 -24.25
C ASN A 240 -15.93 2.76 -23.47
N LEU A 241 -15.05 3.63 -24.00
CA LEU A 241 -14.78 4.96 -23.45
C LEU A 241 -16.05 5.81 -23.39
N SER A 242 -16.77 5.93 -24.51
CA SER A 242 -18.02 6.70 -24.58
C SER A 242 -19.06 6.16 -23.60
N TRP A 243 -19.18 4.83 -23.50
CA TRP A 243 -20.09 4.18 -22.56
C TRP A 243 -19.69 4.46 -21.11
N ALA A 244 -18.41 4.34 -20.77
CA ALA A 244 -17.89 4.62 -19.43
C ALA A 244 -18.15 6.07 -19.03
N LYS A 245 -17.92 7.01 -19.96
CA LYS A 245 -18.21 8.43 -19.74
C LYS A 245 -19.67 8.68 -19.39
N GLU A 246 -20.59 8.03 -20.08
CA GLU A 246 -22.02 8.22 -19.89
C GLU A 246 -22.52 7.60 -18.57
N HIS A 247 -22.05 6.41 -18.21
CA HIS A 247 -22.65 5.60 -17.14
C HIS A 247 -21.79 5.43 -15.89
N PHE A 248 -20.47 5.35 -16.03
CA PHE A 248 -19.53 5.11 -14.92
C PHE A 248 -18.28 5.98 -15.05
N PRO A 249 -18.40 7.32 -15.00
CA PRO A 249 -17.25 8.22 -15.10
C PRO A 249 -16.27 8.07 -13.93
N SER A 250 -16.60 7.28 -12.90
CA SER A 250 -15.72 6.92 -11.78
C SER A 250 -14.67 5.87 -12.14
N LEU A 251 -14.83 5.11 -13.24
CA LEU A 251 -13.81 4.21 -13.76
C LEU A 251 -12.66 5.04 -14.34
N ARG A 252 -11.65 5.32 -13.51
CA ARG A 252 -10.60 6.28 -13.83
C ARG A 252 -9.79 5.93 -15.09
N TYR A 253 -9.40 4.67 -15.24
CA TYR A 253 -8.49 4.23 -16.30
C TYR A 253 -9.19 3.54 -17.47
N ILE A 254 -8.77 3.83 -18.68
CA ILE A 254 -9.11 3.04 -19.88
C ILE A 254 -7.82 2.38 -20.39
N GLN A 255 -7.72 1.07 -20.20
CA GLN A 255 -6.53 0.28 -20.51
C GLN A 255 -6.64 -0.40 -21.87
N ILE A 256 -5.71 -0.06 -22.75
CA ILE A 256 -5.46 -0.78 -24.01
C ILE A 256 -4.48 -1.91 -23.71
N ASP A 257 -4.95 -3.15 -23.79
CA ASP A 257 -4.16 -4.36 -23.49
C ASP A 257 -3.40 -4.90 -24.72
N ASP A 258 -2.80 -6.10 -24.62
CA ASP A 258 -2.07 -6.78 -25.70
C ASP A 258 -2.89 -6.85 -27.00
N GLY A 259 -2.32 -6.35 -28.10
CA GLY A 259 -2.95 -6.40 -29.43
C GLY A 259 -2.69 -5.18 -30.32
N TYR A 260 -2.34 -4.03 -29.73
CA TYR A 260 -2.07 -2.79 -30.50
C TYR A 260 -0.73 -2.81 -31.22
N GLN A 261 0.28 -3.48 -30.67
CA GLN A 261 1.65 -3.50 -31.18
C GLN A 261 1.85 -4.58 -32.26
N PRO A 262 2.77 -4.37 -33.23
CA PRO A 262 3.02 -5.36 -34.28
C PRO A 262 3.82 -6.58 -33.79
N TRP A 263 4.78 -6.38 -32.89
CA TRP A 263 5.68 -7.42 -32.36
C TRP A 263 5.96 -7.20 -30.88
N MET A 264 6.27 -8.28 -30.16
CA MET A 264 6.83 -8.15 -28.81
C MET A 264 8.19 -7.46 -28.92
N GLY A 265 8.37 -6.31 -28.27
CA GLY A 265 9.57 -5.47 -28.38
C GLY A 265 9.38 -4.17 -29.16
N ASP A 266 8.34 -4.04 -29.99
CA ASP A 266 8.08 -2.86 -30.83
C ASP A 266 6.90 -2.02 -30.30
N TRP A 267 7.01 -1.59 -29.04
CA TRP A 267 5.93 -0.98 -28.25
C TRP A 267 5.51 0.44 -28.67
N LEU A 268 6.31 1.12 -29.49
CA LEU A 268 6.01 2.47 -29.98
C LEU A 268 5.33 2.49 -31.37
N GLU A 269 5.05 1.30 -31.91
CA GLU A 269 4.42 1.08 -33.20
C GLU A 269 3.00 0.54 -33.04
N THR A 270 2.17 0.71 -34.08
CA THR A 270 0.81 0.17 -34.11
C THR A 270 0.66 -0.86 -35.23
N GLY A 271 0.22 -2.06 -34.86
CA GLY A 271 -0.10 -3.15 -35.76
C GLY A 271 -1.36 -2.86 -36.58
N LYS A 272 -1.41 -3.42 -37.79
CA LYS A 272 -2.53 -3.18 -38.72
C LYS A 272 -3.89 -3.65 -38.18
N SER A 273 -3.91 -4.69 -37.35
CA SER A 273 -5.11 -5.26 -36.75
C SER A 273 -5.86 -4.28 -35.84
N PHE A 274 -5.16 -3.30 -35.23
CA PHE A 274 -5.78 -2.32 -34.35
C PHE A 274 -6.73 -1.35 -35.08
N GLY A 275 -6.60 -1.22 -36.41
CA GLY A 275 -7.51 -0.41 -37.23
C GLY A 275 -7.45 1.11 -36.95
N GLY A 276 -6.29 1.63 -36.56
CA GLY A 276 -6.07 3.04 -36.26
C GLY A 276 -4.68 3.31 -35.66
N ASP A 277 -4.42 4.54 -35.22
CA ASP A 277 -3.21 4.92 -34.47
C ASP A 277 -3.52 4.91 -32.97
N VAL A 278 -2.78 4.10 -32.20
CA VAL A 278 -2.95 3.98 -30.74
C VAL A 278 -2.77 5.33 -30.03
N ARG A 279 -1.89 6.20 -30.54
CA ARG A 279 -1.63 7.52 -29.93
C ARG A 279 -2.84 8.44 -30.05
N SER A 280 -3.61 8.36 -31.14
CA SER A 280 -4.88 9.09 -31.27
C SER A 280 -5.87 8.63 -30.19
N VAL A 281 -6.03 7.32 -30.03
CA VAL A 281 -6.97 6.75 -29.05
C VAL A 281 -6.60 7.15 -27.62
N LEU A 282 -5.31 7.10 -27.25
CA LEU A 282 -4.84 7.55 -25.93
C LEU A 282 -5.10 9.05 -25.69
N ARG A 283 -4.89 9.89 -26.70
CA ARG A 283 -5.20 11.33 -26.61
C ARG A 283 -6.70 11.57 -26.43
N GLU A 284 -7.53 10.81 -27.13
CA GLU A 284 -8.99 10.88 -27.01
C GLU A 284 -9.46 10.45 -25.61
N ILE A 285 -8.92 9.35 -25.05
CA ILE A 285 -9.18 8.94 -23.66
C ILE A 285 -8.95 10.10 -22.69
N ARG A 286 -7.80 10.78 -22.82
CA ARG A 286 -7.45 11.94 -21.98
C ARG A 286 -8.37 13.13 -22.22
N ALA A 287 -8.73 13.41 -23.47
CA ALA A 287 -9.62 14.52 -23.82
C ALA A 287 -11.04 14.33 -23.24
N GLU A 288 -11.47 13.08 -23.06
CA GLU A 288 -12.76 12.71 -22.48
C GLU A 288 -12.75 12.65 -20.94
N GLY A 289 -11.63 13.01 -20.30
CA GLY A 289 -11.51 13.08 -18.83
C GLY A 289 -11.14 11.77 -18.14
N PHE A 290 -10.70 10.76 -18.90
CA PHE A 290 -10.21 9.48 -18.39
C PHE A 290 -8.68 9.43 -18.45
N GLU A 291 -8.09 8.50 -17.72
CA GLU A 291 -6.64 8.31 -17.70
C GLU A 291 -6.19 7.18 -18.64
N PRO A 292 -5.29 7.47 -19.61
CA PRO A 292 -4.81 6.46 -20.53
C PRO A 292 -3.91 5.44 -19.82
N ALA A 293 -4.29 4.18 -19.95
CA ALA A 293 -3.56 3.03 -19.46
C ALA A 293 -3.11 2.15 -20.64
N ILE A 294 -1.90 1.60 -20.59
CA ILE A 294 -1.40 0.76 -21.68
C ILE A 294 -0.63 -0.47 -21.16
N TRP A 295 -0.79 -1.58 -21.86
CA TRP A 295 -0.05 -2.81 -21.63
C TRP A 295 1.29 -2.81 -22.37
N VAL A 296 2.33 -3.30 -21.69
CA VAL A 296 3.67 -3.48 -22.25
C VAL A 296 4.28 -4.74 -21.63
N ALA A 297 4.96 -5.57 -22.42
CA ALA A 297 5.81 -6.64 -21.91
C ALA A 297 7.30 -6.27 -22.04
N PRO A 298 7.83 -5.39 -21.16
CA PRO A 298 9.01 -4.59 -21.47
C PRO A 298 10.31 -5.38 -21.61
N PHE A 299 10.40 -6.56 -20.98
CA PHE A 299 11.62 -7.36 -20.98
C PHE A 299 11.71 -8.35 -22.14
N VAL A 300 10.63 -8.56 -22.90
CA VAL A 300 10.58 -9.62 -23.92
C VAL A 300 10.56 -9.03 -25.32
N ALA A 301 11.26 -9.69 -26.23
CA ALA A 301 11.24 -9.38 -27.65
C ALA A 301 11.09 -10.64 -28.50
N SER A 302 10.33 -10.54 -29.59
CA SER A 302 10.25 -11.59 -30.60
C SER A 302 11.37 -11.45 -31.64
N PRO A 303 11.75 -12.52 -32.36
CA PRO A 303 12.83 -12.45 -33.35
C PRO A 303 12.60 -11.45 -34.49
N GLN A 304 11.33 -11.12 -34.78
CA GLN A 304 10.92 -10.19 -35.83
C GLN A 304 11.04 -8.72 -35.39
N SER A 305 11.04 -8.47 -34.08
CA SER A 305 11.06 -7.11 -33.54
C SER A 305 12.29 -6.35 -34.03
N ARG A 306 12.12 -5.04 -34.20
CA ARG A 306 13.25 -4.17 -34.52
C ARG A 306 14.28 -4.18 -33.40
N LEU A 307 13.82 -4.12 -32.15
CA LEU A 307 14.67 -4.17 -30.97
C LEU A 307 15.64 -5.37 -30.99
N PHE A 308 15.13 -6.57 -31.21
CA PHE A 308 15.98 -7.77 -31.21
C PHE A 308 16.94 -7.82 -32.41
N ARG A 309 16.49 -7.40 -33.60
CA ARG A 309 17.31 -7.42 -34.82
C ARG A 309 18.44 -6.39 -34.78
N GLU A 310 18.21 -5.22 -34.20
CA GLU A 310 19.19 -4.14 -34.14
C GLU A 310 20.14 -4.26 -32.95
N HIS A 311 19.69 -4.85 -31.84
CA HIS A 311 20.47 -4.93 -30.60
C HIS A 311 20.48 -6.33 -29.96
N PRO A 312 20.86 -7.41 -30.68
CA PRO A 312 20.90 -8.76 -30.11
C PRO A 312 21.89 -8.90 -28.94
N ASP A 313 22.88 -8.01 -28.85
CA ASP A 313 23.88 -7.94 -27.78
C ASP A 313 23.31 -7.45 -26.43
N TRP A 314 22.13 -6.80 -26.43
CA TRP A 314 21.47 -6.32 -25.21
C TRP A 314 20.68 -7.40 -24.47
N PHE A 315 20.58 -8.60 -25.04
CA PHE A 315 19.77 -9.68 -24.52
C PHE A 315 20.59 -10.64 -23.66
N VAL A 316 19.95 -11.24 -22.66
CA VAL A 316 20.53 -12.31 -21.83
C VAL A 316 21.04 -13.43 -22.73
N GLN A 317 22.25 -13.93 -22.47
CA GLN A 317 22.92 -14.90 -23.33
C GLN A 317 22.83 -16.33 -22.78
N ASP A 318 22.93 -17.33 -23.65
CA ASP A 318 23.25 -18.71 -23.30
C ASP A 318 24.75 -18.84 -22.97
N THR A 319 25.17 -20.03 -22.51
CA THR A 319 26.58 -20.29 -22.18
C THR A 319 27.52 -20.26 -23.39
N ASN A 320 26.99 -20.22 -24.61
CA ASN A 320 27.76 -20.09 -25.85
C ASN A 320 27.81 -18.64 -26.35
N GLY A 321 27.29 -17.68 -25.58
CA GLY A 321 27.27 -16.25 -25.93
C GLY A 321 26.21 -15.85 -26.96
N ARG A 322 25.24 -16.72 -27.25
CA ARG A 322 24.11 -16.39 -28.14
C ARG A 322 22.91 -15.91 -27.33
N PRO A 323 22.03 -15.04 -27.85
CA PRO A 323 20.81 -14.67 -27.12
C PRO A 323 20.01 -15.91 -26.66
N LEU A 324 19.67 -15.94 -25.37
CA LEU A 324 18.96 -17.05 -24.74
C LEU A 324 17.51 -17.06 -25.19
N ARG A 325 17.10 -18.16 -25.82
CA ARG A 325 15.68 -18.41 -26.09
C ARG A 325 14.98 -18.87 -24.82
N SER A 326 13.88 -18.22 -24.48
CA SER A 326 13.09 -18.53 -23.28
C SER A 326 12.54 -19.98 -23.26
N ASP A 327 12.21 -20.57 -24.41
CA ASP A 327 11.66 -21.94 -24.51
C ASP A 327 12.66 -23.05 -24.15
N MET A 328 13.96 -22.74 -24.12
CA MET A 328 15.02 -23.67 -23.74
C MET A 328 15.11 -23.89 -22.23
N VAL A 329 14.71 -22.88 -21.45
CA VAL A 329 14.82 -22.89 -19.97
C VAL A 329 13.47 -22.74 -19.28
N GLY A 330 12.40 -22.42 -20.00
CA GLY A 330 11.06 -22.23 -19.42
C GLY A 330 9.97 -22.13 -20.50
N PHE A 331 8.98 -21.28 -20.25
CA PHE A 331 7.91 -21.01 -21.19
C PHE A 331 8.35 -20.01 -22.29
N GLY A 332 8.12 -20.37 -23.55
CA GLY A 332 8.60 -19.63 -24.72
C GLY A 332 7.84 -18.34 -25.08
N GLY A 333 6.77 -18.03 -24.36
CA GLY A 333 5.84 -16.95 -24.68
C GLY A 333 4.53 -17.45 -25.30
N TRP A 334 3.43 -16.78 -25.00
CA TRP A 334 2.09 -17.17 -25.46
C TRP A 334 1.76 -16.68 -26.88
N ARG A 335 2.44 -15.62 -27.33
CA ARG A 335 2.23 -15.01 -28.65
C ARG A 335 3.56 -14.50 -29.20
N LEU A 336 3.79 -14.70 -30.50
CA LEU A 336 5.02 -14.25 -31.18
C LEU A 336 6.30 -14.79 -30.52
N GLY A 337 6.23 -16.02 -29.99
CA GLY A 337 7.38 -16.73 -29.44
C GLY A 337 8.31 -17.29 -30.52
N PRO A 338 9.50 -17.82 -30.14
CA PRO A 338 10.06 -17.78 -28.79
C PRO A 338 10.48 -16.34 -28.41
N TRP A 339 10.43 -16.01 -27.12
CA TRP A 339 10.90 -14.73 -26.63
C TRP A 339 12.38 -14.74 -26.26
N TYR A 340 13.03 -13.60 -26.47
CA TYR A 340 14.34 -13.25 -25.95
C TYR A 340 14.20 -12.16 -24.89
N VAL A 341 15.09 -12.18 -23.90
CA VAL A 341 14.98 -11.33 -22.71
C VAL A 341 16.02 -10.21 -22.71
N LEU A 342 15.57 -8.97 -22.60
CA LEU A 342 16.46 -7.82 -22.36
C LEU A 342 17.18 -7.96 -21.02
N ASP A 343 18.48 -7.75 -21.06
CA ASP A 343 19.31 -7.83 -19.87
C ASP A 343 19.34 -6.49 -19.13
N GLY A 344 18.66 -6.42 -17.98
CA GLY A 344 18.65 -5.22 -17.14
C GLY A 344 20.01 -4.82 -16.58
N THR A 345 21.07 -5.63 -16.75
CA THR A 345 22.45 -5.24 -16.42
C THR A 345 23.16 -4.51 -17.57
N HIS A 346 22.64 -4.60 -18.80
CA HIS A 346 23.23 -3.95 -19.97
C HIS A 346 22.84 -2.46 -20.00
N PRO A 347 23.80 -1.51 -20.04
CA PRO A 347 23.50 -0.08 -20.03
C PRO A 347 22.60 0.38 -21.20
N GLY A 348 22.81 -0.21 -22.39
CA GLY A 348 21.97 0.05 -23.57
C GLY A 348 20.51 -0.39 -23.39
N ALA A 349 20.29 -1.55 -22.76
CA ALA A 349 18.94 -2.05 -22.47
C ALA A 349 18.23 -1.17 -21.44
N GLN A 350 18.95 -0.75 -20.38
CA GLN A 350 18.41 0.20 -19.40
C GLN A 350 18.04 1.54 -20.05
N GLY A 351 18.91 2.10 -20.89
CA GLY A 351 18.64 3.35 -21.60
C GLY A 351 17.44 3.24 -22.54
N TRP A 352 17.28 2.11 -23.22
CA TRP A 352 16.11 1.85 -24.07
C TRP A 352 14.82 1.71 -23.26
N LEU A 353 14.83 0.96 -22.14
CA LEU A 353 13.68 0.82 -21.24
C LEU A 353 13.25 2.20 -20.71
N GLU A 354 14.21 2.98 -20.20
CA GLU A 354 13.94 4.31 -19.68
C GLU A 354 13.35 5.24 -20.75
N ASN A 355 13.91 5.22 -21.97
CA ASN A 355 13.40 6.01 -23.09
C ASN A 355 12.00 5.56 -23.53
N LEU A 356 11.75 4.26 -23.61
CA LEU A 356 10.44 3.71 -23.96
C LEU A 356 9.36 4.28 -23.01
N PHE A 357 9.56 4.13 -21.71
CA PHE A 357 8.57 4.57 -20.73
C PHE A 357 8.49 6.09 -20.62
N ARG A 358 9.59 6.82 -20.85
CA ARG A 358 9.57 8.28 -20.97
C ARG A 358 8.70 8.74 -22.12
N THR A 359 8.81 8.11 -23.29
CA THR A 359 7.98 8.41 -24.46
C THR A 359 6.51 8.07 -24.19
N LEU A 360 6.21 6.89 -23.63
CA LEU A 360 4.84 6.50 -23.31
C LEU A 360 4.20 7.44 -22.26
N ARG A 361 4.97 7.88 -21.25
CA ARG A 361 4.50 8.80 -20.22
C ARG A 361 4.35 10.23 -20.74
N GLY A 362 5.42 10.80 -21.29
CA GLY A 362 5.50 12.19 -21.69
C GLY A 362 4.75 12.47 -23.00
N ASP A 363 5.11 11.74 -24.05
CA ASP A 363 4.62 12.04 -25.41
C ASP A 363 3.23 11.46 -25.64
N TRP A 364 2.96 10.24 -25.16
CA TRP A 364 1.66 9.57 -25.36
C TRP A 364 0.66 9.86 -24.24
N GLY A 365 1.14 10.37 -23.09
CA GLY A 365 0.31 10.80 -21.98
C GLY A 365 -0.23 9.68 -21.09
N CYS A 366 0.32 8.46 -21.17
CA CYS A 366 -0.10 7.36 -20.31
C CYS A 366 0.22 7.66 -18.84
N SER A 367 -0.71 7.39 -17.93
CA SER A 367 -0.53 7.54 -16.48
C SER A 367 -0.58 6.22 -15.73
N TYR A 368 -0.77 5.12 -16.45
CA TYR A 368 -0.80 3.77 -15.92
C TYR A 368 -0.16 2.80 -16.93
N PHE A 369 0.65 1.89 -16.41
CA PHE A 369 1.28 0.81 -17.17
C PHE A 369 0.93 -0.55 -16.57
N LYS A 370 0.30 -1.43 -17.35
CA LYS A 370 0.26 -2.87 -17.05
C LYS A 370 1.51 -3.49 -17.64
N LEU A 371 2.46 -3.83 -16.77
CA LEU A 371 3.72 -4.44 -17.15
C LEU A 371 3.62 -5.95 -17.02
N ASP A 372 3.49 -6.62 -18.14
CA ASP A 372 3.32 -8.07 -18.20
C ASP A 372 4.60 -8.78 -18.60
N ALA A 373 4.63 -10.10 -18.42
CA ALA A 373 5.79 -10.93 -18.66
C ALA A 373 7.08 -10.40 -17.99
N ILE A 374 6.98 -9.74 -16.85
CA ILE A 374 8.16 -9.13 -16.24
C ILE A 374 9.02 -10.10 -15.43
N TYR A 375 8.52 -11.31 -15.14
CA TYR A 375 9.33 -12.44 -14.66
C TYR A 375 10.54 -12.71 -15.56
N TRP A 376 10.41 -12.52 -16.88
CA TRP A 376 11.50 -12.82 -17.80
C TRP A 376 12.71 -11.94 -17.53
N GLY A 377 12.57 -10.71 -17.01
CA GLY A 377 13.71 -9.93 -16.55
C GLY A 377 14.55 -10.61 -15.46
N ALA A 378 14.00 -11.62 -14.77
CA ALA A 378 14.63 -12.51 -13.80
C ALA A 378 14.75 -13.97 -14.29
N ILE A 379 14.82 -14.19 -15.61
CA ILE A 379 14.92 -15.53 -16.21
C ILE A 379 16.13 -16.31 -15.67
N HIS A 380 15.96 -17.60 -15.41
CA HIS A 380 17.07 -18.47 -14.97
C HIS A 380 17.85 -19.06 -16.14
N GLY A 381 19.05 -19.57 -15.86
CA GLY A 381 19.87 -20.28 -16.84
C GLY A 381 20.56 -19.39 -17.88
N GLY A 382 20.42 -18.07 -17.78
CA GLY A 382 21.09 -17.10 -18.64
C GLY A 382 22.39 -16.55 -18.07
N VAL A 383 23.14 -15.85 -18.92
CA VAL A 383 24.38 -15.17 -18.56
C VAL A 383 24.22 -13.67 -18.86
N HIS A 384 24.34 -12.85 -17.82
CA HIS A 384 24.15 -11.40 -17.90
C HIS A 384 25.41 -10.66 -18.40
N HIS A 385 25.26 -9.43 -18.89
CA HIS A 385 26.31 -8.50 -19.28
C HIS A 385 27.21 -8.19 -18.08
N ASP A 386 26.61 -7.83 -16.94
CA ASP A 386 27.32 -7.85 -15.66
C ASP A 386 27.40 -9.30 -15.16
N ARG A 387 28.56 -9.93 -15.39
CA ARG A 387 28.83 -11.33 -15.00
C ARG A 387 28.81 -11.56 -13.49
N LYS A 388 28.74 -10.51 -12.66
CA LYS A 388 28.65 -10.61 -11.19
C LYS A 388 27.24 -10.41 -10.65
N ALA A 389 26.31 -9.95 -11.48
CA ALA A 389 24.94 -9.70 -11.09
C ALA A 389 24.14 -11.02 -11.08
N THR A 390 23.25 -11.16 -10.11
CA THR A 390 22.22 -12.20 -10.13
C THR A 390 21.08 -11.82 -11.08
N ARG A 391 20.21 -12.77 -11.42
CA ARG A 391 18.98 -12.47 -12.18
C ARG A 391 18.01 -11.55 -11.43
N VAL A 392 18.06 -11.54 -10.10
CA VAL A 392 17.29 -10.60 -9.27
C VAL A 392 17.83 -9.18 -9.46
N GLU A 393 19.16 -9.00 -9.42
CA GLU A 393 19.77 -7.69 -9.69
C GLU A 393 19.48 -7.23 -11.11
N ALA A 394 19.58 -8.12 -12.10
CA ALA A 394 19.25 -7.82 -13.49
C ALA A 394 17.80 -7.30 -13.64
N TYR A 395 16.83 -8.04 -13.08
CA TYR A 395 15.43 -7.63 -13.05
C TYR A 395 15.24 -6.26 -12.39
N ARG A 396 15.81 -6.06 -11.19
CA ARG A 396 15.62 -4.83 -10.42
C ARG A 396 16.22 -3.63 -11.13
N ARG A 397 17.44 -3.72 -11.68
CA ARG A 397 18.07 -2.65 -12.46
C ARG A 397 17.26 -2.28 -13.70
N GLY A 398 16.68 -3.29 -14.37
CA GLY A 398 15.75 -3.08 -15.49
C GLY A 398 14.46 -2.36 -15.07
N MET A 399 13.83 -2.80 -13.98
CA MET A 399 12.64 -2.15 -13.42
C MET A 399 12.91 -0.74 -12.92
N GLU A 400 14.08 -0.47 -12.34
CA GLU A 400 14.51 0.88 -11.95
C GLU A 400 14.66 1.80 -13.17
N ALA A 401 15.15 1.28 -14.31
CA ALA A 401 15.16 2.04 -15.56
C ALA A 401 13.74 2.36 -16.06
N ILE A 402 12.83 1.38 -16.00
CA ILE A 402 11.41 1.58 -16.29
C ILE A 402 10.82 2.66 -15.37
N ARG A 403 11.11 2.63 -14.06
CA ARG A 403 10.65 3.64 -13.08
C ARG A 403 11.11 5.05 -13.42
N ARG A 404 12.39 5.21 -13.81
CA ARG A 404 12.91 6.52 -14.20
C ARG A 404 12.19 7.07 -15.43
N GLY A 405 11.85 6.21 -16.40
CA GLY A 405 11.08 6.60 -17.57
C GLY A 405 9.60 6.87 -17.28
N ALA A 406 8.98 6.04 -16.45
CA ALA A 406 7.55 6.11 -16.13
C ALA A 406 7.17 7.29 -15.23
N GLY A 407 8.13 7.83 -14.48
CA GLY A 407 7.91 8.96 -13.57
C GLY A 407 6.92 8.61 -12.45
N ASP A 408 5.83 9.36 -12.40
CA ASP A 408 4.75 9.23 -11.42
C ASP A 408 3.61 8.29 -11.85
N ALA A 409 3.69 7.71 -13.06
CA ALA A 409 2.66 6.79 -13.55
C ALA A 409 2.49 5.55 -12.67
N PHE A 410 1.26 5.06 -12.56
CA PHE A 410 0.96 3.80 -11.91
C PHE A 410 1.61 2.63 -12.68
N ILE A 411 2.06 1.60 -11.96
CA ILE A 411 2.70 0.41 -12.52
C ILE A 411 2.06 -0.80 -11.87
N LEU A 412 1.33 -1.57 -12.67
CA LEU A 412 0.83 -2.87 -12.32
C LEU A 412 1.83 -3.93 -12.80
N GLY A 413 2.41 -4.69 -11.86
CA GLY A 413 3.17 -5.89 -12.20
C GLY A 413 2.22 -7.05 -12.55
N CYS A 414 2.40 -7.62 -13.74
CA CYS A 414 1.69 -8.79 -14.24
C CYS A 414 2.72 -9.84 -14.67
N ASN A 415 2.44 -11.11 -14.36
CA ASN A 415 3.37 -12.22 -14.56
C ASN A 415 4.79 -11.87 -14.06
N HIS A 416 4.84 -11.30 -12.85
CA HIS A 416 6.05 -10.72 -12.26
C HIS A 416 6.69 -11.68 -11.24
N PRO A 417 8.00 -11.54 -10.97
CA PRO A 417 8.62 -12.27 -9.87
C PRO A 417 8.28 -11.56 -8.56
N ILE A 418 7.55 -12.22 -7.65
CA ILE A 418 6.85 -11.54 -6.54
C ILE A 418 7.84 -10.78 -5.64
N TRP A 419 8.76 -11.50 -4.99
CA TRP A 419 9.73 -10.90 -4.07
C TRP A 419 10.66 -9.88 -4.73
N PRO A 420 11.25 -10.16 -5.91
CA PRO A 420 12.07 -9.18 -6.61
C PRO A 420 11.34 -7.89 -6.98
N SER A 421 10.00 -7.91 -7.10
CA SER A 421 9.18 -6.73 -7.45
C SER A 421 8.89 -5.78 -6.28
N LEU A 422 9.21 -6.18 -5.04
CA LEU A 422 8.97 -5.36 -3.85
C LEU A 422 9.65 -3.99 -3.98
N GLY A 423 8.89 -2.92 -3.74
CA GLY A 423 9.34 -1.53 -3.84
C GLY A 423 9.51 -1.00 -5.28
N LEU A 424 9.11 -1.76 -6.31
CA LEU A 424 9.26 -1.37 -7.72
C LEU A 424 7.94 -1.23 -8.48
N ILE A 425 6.85 -1.83 -7.99
CA ILE A 425 5.50 -1.77 -8.58
C ILE A 425 4.49 -1.17 -7.60
N HIS A 426 3.43 -0.55 -8.14
CA HIS A 426 2.34 0.04 -7.35
C HIS A 426 1.20 -0.96 -7.11
N GLY A 427 0.92 -1.80 -8.09
CA GLY A 427 -0.05 -2.88 -8.00
C GLY A 427 0.56 -4.20 -8.44
N SER A 428 0.01 -5.30 -7.94
CA SER A 428 0.42 -6.67 -8.22
C SER A 428 -0.79 -7.47 -8.65
N ARG A 429 -0.79 -8.01 -9.88
CA ARG A 429 -1.70 -9.12 -10.20
C ARG A 429 -1.50 -10.20 -9.14
N SER A 430 -2.59 -10.76 -8.62
CA SER A 430 -2.53 -11.72 -7.52
C SER A 430 -2.92 -13.15 -7.92
N SER A 431 -3.28 -13.37 -9.18
CA SER A 431 -3.65 -14.69 -9.71
C SER A 431 -3.35 -14.83 -11.20
N MET A 432 -3.57 -16.03 -11.74
CA MET A 432 -3.71 -16.26 -13.18
C MET A 432 -4.84 -15.42 -13.80
N ASP A 433 -4.85 -15.38 -15.13
CA ASP A 433 -5.93 -14.79 -15.93
C ASP A 433 -7.28 -15.45 -15.61
N VAL A 434 -8.28 -14.61 -15.38
CA VAL A 434 -9.66 -15.01 -15.21
C VAL A 434 -10.24 -15.47 -16.54
N ASN A 435 -11.13 -16.45 -16.46
CA ASN A 435 -12.00 -16.84 -17.57
C ASN A 435 -13.42 -17.06 -17.05
N ARG A 436 -14.41 -16.95 -17.94
CA ARG A 436 -15.83 -16.99 -17.60
C ARG A 436 -16.34 -18.42 -17.50
N ASP A 437 -15.81 -19.14 -16.52
CA ASP A 437 -16.25 -20.46 -16.08
C ASP A 437 -15.87 -20.73 -14.62
N TRP A 438 -16.64 -21.58 -13.96
CA TRP A 438 -16.40 -21.97 -12.57
C TRP A 438 -14.97 -22.39 -12.25
N HIS A 439 -14.32 -23.17 -13.12
CA HIS A 439 -12.99 -23.70 -12.82
C HIS A 439 -11.96 -22.57 -12.65
N HIS A 440 -12.04 -21.53 -13.49
CA HIS A 440 -11.19 -20.36 -13.37
C HIS A 440 -11.58 -19.49 -12.18
N PHE A 441 -12.87 -19.16 -12.00
CA PHE A 441 -13.32 -18.33 -10.88
C PHE A 441 -12.96 -18.93 -9.52
N ALA A 442 -13.11 -20.25 -9.35
CA ALA A 442 -12.72 -20.92 -8.11
C ALA A 442 -11.20 -20.85 -7.90
N LYS A 443 -10.42 -21.19 -8.92
CA LYS A 443 -8.97 -21.32 -8.76
C LYS A 443 -8.27 -19.97 -8.61
N THR A 444 -8.51 -19.02 -9.52
CA THR A 444 -7.96 -17.66 -9.41
C THR A 444 -8.50 -16.95 -8.18
N GLY A 445 -9.76 -17.21 -7.83
CA GLY A 445 -10.38 -16.70 -6.63
C GLY A 445 -9.64 -17.11 -5.35
N ARG A 446 -9.32 -18.39 -5.23
CA ARG A 446 -8.53 -18.90 -4.10
C ARG A 446 -7.12 -18.32 -4.06
N GLU A 447 -6.45 -18.22 -5.20
CA GLU A 447 -5.15 -17.56 -5.31
C GLU A 447 -5.18 -16.10 -4.80
N ASN A 448 -6.22 -15.36 -5.18
CA ASN A 448 -6.42 -13.97 -4.77
C ASN A 448 -6.66 -13.83 -3.26
N LEU A 449 -7.50 -14.69 -2.67
CA LEU A 449 -7.80 -14.64 -1.23
C LEU A 449 -6.60 -15.04 -0.37
N LEU A 450 -5.80 -16.02 -0.79
CA LEU A 450 -4.55 -16.40 -0.12
C LEU A 450 -3.55 -15.24 -0.04
N ARG A 451 -3.54 -14.37 -1.07
CA ARG A 451 -2.71 -13.15 -1.13
C ARG A 451 -3.39 -11.89 -0.61
N GLY A 452 -4.62 -11.97 -0.10
CA GLY A 452 -5.38 -10.80 0.36
C GLY A 452 -4.68 -9.98 1.45
N TRP A 453 -3.79 -10.60 2.23
CA TRP A 453 -2.98 -9.91 3.24
C TRP A 453 -2.03 -8.85 2.66
N GLN A 454 -1.61 -8.98 1.40
CA GLN A 454 -0.70 -8.06 0.73
C GLN A 454 -1.39 -6.73 0.35
N ASN A 455 -2.70 -6.79 0.08
CA ASN A 455 -3.49 -5.66 -0.42
C ASN A 455 -3.48 -4.48 0.56
N GLY A 456 -3.13 -3.29 0.06
CA GLY A 456 -3.06 -2.06 0.85
C GLY A 456 -1.95 -2.06 1.92
N ARG A 457 -1.05 -3.06 1.89
CA ARG A 457 0.09 -3.17 2.83
C ARG A 457 1.43 -3.18 2.11
N ILE A 458 1.54 -3.94 1.02
CA ILE A 458 2.75 -4.06 0.19
C ILE A 458 2.55 -3.34 -1.15
N TRP A 459 1.35 -3.49 -1.72
CA TRP A 459 0.87 -2.92 -2.98
C TRP A 459 -0.66 -2.99 -3.03
N TRP A 460 -1.27 -2.46 -4.08
CA TRP A 460 -2.65 -2.82 -4.42
C TRP A 460 -2.69 -4.18 -5.09
N ASN A 461 -3.44 -5.13 -4.55
CA ASN A 461 -3.67 -6.39 -5.27
C ASN A 461 -4.60 -6.12 -6.45
N ASP A 462 -4.29 -6.70 -7.59
CA ASP A 462 -5.18 -6.79 -8.74
C ASP A 462 -5.71 -8.22 -8.82
N PRO A 463 -6.98 -8.46 -8.45
CA PRO A 463 -7.61 -9.78 -8.51
C PRO A 463 -7.90 -10.25 -9.93
N ASP A 464 -7.39 -9.51 -10.91
CA ASP A 464 -7.71 -9.58 -12.31
C ASP A 464 -9.12 -9.04 -12.64
N ALA A 465 -9.51 -9.08 -13.91
CA ALA A 465 -10.65 -8.33 -14.37
C ALA A 465 -11.99 -8.81 -13.78
N LEU A 466 -12.86 -7.85 -13.46
CA LEU A 466 -14.25 -8.11 -13.14
C LEU A 466 -15.02 -8.51 -14.41
N CYS A 467 -15.66 -9.68 -14.35
CA CYS A 467 -16.54 -10.20 -15.39
C CYS A 467 -17.97 -10.31 -14.81
N LEU A 468 -18.89 -9.54 -15.36
CA LEU A 468 -20.33 -9.53 -15.04
C LEU A 468 -21.19 -10.05 -16.22
N SER A 469 -20.59 -10.23 -17.40
CA SER A 469 -21.26 -10.72 -18.61
C SER A 469 -20.50 -11.86 -19.28
N GLY A 470 -21.25 -12.75 -19.94
CA GLY A 470 -20.74 -13.85 -20.76
C GLY A 470 -20.56 -13.51 -22.25
N THR A 471 -20.83 -12.26 -22.66
CA THR A 471 -20.97 -11.90 -24.08
C THR A 471 -20.24 -10.61 -24.46
N VAL A 472 -19.97 -10.46 -25.77
CA VAL A 472 -19.34 -9.27 -26.38
C VAL A 472 -20.00 -8.91 -27.71
N LEU A 473 -19.83 -7.67 -28.16
CA LEU A 473 -20.20 -7.26 -29.52
C LEU A 473 -19.05 -7.58 -30.49
N GLU A 474 -19.29 -8.49 -31.44
CA GLU A 474 -18.36 -8.72 -32.56
C GLU A 474 -18.42 -7.59 -33.59
N GLY A 475 -19.55 -6.90 -33.66
CA GLY A 475 -19.78 -5.78 -34.57
C GLY A 475 -19.30 -4.43 -34.04
N GLY A 476 -18.59 -3.69 -34.87
CA GLY A 476 -18.34 -2.25 -34.64
C GLY A 476 -19.57 -1.40 -35.03
N PRO A 477 -19.44 -0.06 -35.00
CA PRO A 477 -20.46 0.86 -35.53
C PRO A 477 -20.88 0.57 -36.98
N GLU A 478 -20.01 -0.11 -37.75
CA GLU A 478 -20.23 -0.48 -39.15
C GLU A 478 -21.00 -1.81 -39.34
N THR A 479 -21.05 -2.67 -38.32
CA THR A 479 -21.80 -3.96 -38.32
C THR A 479 -22.61 -4.14 -37.03
N PRO A 480 -23.50 -3.19 -36.68
CA PRO A 480 -24.11 -3.12 -35.35
C PRO A 480 -25.02 -4.32 -35.05
N GLY A 481 -24.92 -4.84 -33.82
CA GLY A 481 -25.90 -5.78 -33.24
C GLY A 481 -25.47 -7.25 -33.15
N LEU A 482 -24.33 -7.66 -33.73
CA LEU A 482 -23.84 -9.03 -33.59
C LEU A 482 -23.23 -9.26 -32.20
N VAL A 483 -23.84 -10.15 -31.42
CA VAL A 483 -23.40 -10.54 -30.07
C VAL A 483 -22.85 -11.97 -30.10
N ARG A 484 -21.68 -12.18 -29.50
CA ARG A 484 -21.07 -13.50 -29.33
C ARG A 484 -20.90 -13.85 -27.86
N SER A 485 -21.12 -15.12 -27.53
CA SER A 485 -20.72 -15.67 -26.23
C SER A 485 -19.21 -15.91 -26.18
N ILE A 486 -18.59 -15.47 -25.10
CA ILE A 486 -17.16 -15.66 -24.79
C ILE A 486 -16.95 -16.40 -23.47
N GLY A 487 -18.02 -16.94 -22.89
CA GLY A 487 -18.00 -17.61 -21.60
C GLY A 487 -19.18 -18.56 -21.41
N LYS A 488 -19.05 -19.47 -20.45
CA LYS A 488 -20.10 -20.42 -20.08
C LYS A 488 -20.56 -20.29 -18.63
N ALA A 489 -20.02 -19.31 -17.90
CA ALA A 489 -20.38 -19.08 -16.51
C ALA A 489 -21.88 -18.82 -16.35
N SER A 490 -22.47 -19.50 -15.38
CA SER A 490 -23.81 -19.20 -14.91
C SER A 490 -23.88 -17.83 -14.23
N ASP A 491 -25.09 -17.35 -13.98
CA ASP A 491 -25.26 -16.10 -13.25
C ASP A 491 -24.77 -16.17 -11.80
N ASP A 492 -24.96 -17.32 -11.15
CA ASP A 492 -24.46 -17.58 -9.81
C ASP A 492 -22.92 -17.56 -9.78
N GLU A 493 -22.26 -18.16 -10.77
CA GLU A 493 -20.80 -18.10 -10.93
C GLU A 493 -20.29 -16.67 -11.13
N LEU A 494 -21.01 -15.83 -11.89
CA LEU A 494 -20.67 -14.42 -12.05
C LEU A 494 -20.84 -13.63 -10.73
N LEU A 495 -21.86 -13.95 -9.93
CA LEU A 495 -22.03 -13.37 -8.59
C LEU A 495 -20.97 -13.85 -7.61
N PHE A 496 -20.53 -15.10 -7.72
CA PHE A 496 -19.39 -15.62 -6.98
C PHE A 496 -18.12 -14.82 -7.30
N HIS A 497 -17.79 -14.67 -8.58
CA HIS A 497 -16.66 -13.86 -9.03
C HIS A 497 -16.75 -12.42 -8.50
N ALA A 498 -17.90 -11.77 -8.67
CA ALA A 498 -18.11 -10.40 -8.20
C ALA A 498 -17.96 -10.28 -6.66
N THR A 499 -18.51 -11.22 -5.89
CA THR A 499 -18.37 -11.24 -4.43
C THR A 499 -16.91 -11.45 -4.02
N LEU A 500 -16.19 -12.29 -4.73
CA LEU A 500 -14.78 -12.55 -4.49
C LEU A 500 -13.92 -11.33 -4.80
N VAL A 501 -14.13 -10.67 -5.95
CA VAL A 501 -13.45 -9.43 -6.31
C VAL A 501 -13.69 -8.37 -5.23
N TYR A 502 -14.93 -8.21 -4.75
CA TYR A 502 -15.24 -7.34 -3.61
C TYR A 502 -14.43 -7.70 -2.37
N ALA A 503 -14.36 -8.99 -2.04
CA ALA A 503 -13.66 -9.50 -0.86
C ALA A 503 -12.15 -9.25 -0.89
N THR A 504 -11.53 -9.13 -2.07
CA THR A 504 -10.11 -8.77 -2.18
C THR A 504 -9.85 -7.30 -1.80
N GLY A 505 -10.84 -6.42 -2.04
CA GLY A 505 -10.77 -4.99 -1.79
C GLY A 505 -9.67 -4.24 -2.55
N GLY A 506 -9.07 -4.87 -3.56
CA GLY A 506 -7.96 -4.33 -4.36
C GLY A 506 -8.44 -3.56 -5.58
N MET A 507 -7.61 -3.53 -6.62
CA MET A 507 -7.92 -2.90 -7.91
C MET A 507 -9.20 -3.47 -8.51
N LEU A 508 -9.88 -2.64 -9.30
CA LEU A 508 -11.11 -3.03 -10.00
C LEU A 508 -11.02 -2.61 -11.46
N MET A 509 -10.67 -3.57 -12.33
CA MET A 509 -10.65 -3.38 -13.77
C MET A 509 -11.79 -4.17 -14.40
N VAL A 510 -12.73 -3.51 -15.05
CA VAL A 510 -13.83 -4.19 -15.76
C VAL A 510 -13.26 -4.87 -17.02
N GLY A 511 -13.56 -6.15 -17.22
CA GLY A 511 -13.05 -6.96 -18.35
C GLY A 511 -14.09 -7.29 -19.42
N ASP A 512 -15.32 -6.81 -19.28
CA ASP A 512 -16.39 -7.02 -20.26
C ASP A 512 -16.46 -5.90 -21.29
N ASP A 513 -17.08 -6.17 -22.42
CA ASP A 513 -17.55 -5.11 -23.30
C ASP A 513 -18.77 -4.42 -22.69
N MET A 514 -18.56 -3.30 -22.00
CA MET A 514 -19.58 -2.61 -21.20
C MET A 514 -20.75 -2.10 -22.04
N ARG A 515 -20.56 -1.96 -23.36
CA ARG A 515 -21.63 -1.64 -24.32
C ARG A 515 -22.75 -2.69 -24.33
N THR A 516 -22.48 -3.90 -23.83
CA THR A 516 -23.48 -4.97 -23.69
C THR A 516 -24.27 -4.91 -22.37
N TYR A 517 -23.86 -4.08 -21.41
CA TYR A 517 -24.44 -4.06 -20.07
C TYR A 517 -25.89 -3.56 -20.08
N ARG A 518 -26.75 -4.29 -19.37
CA ARG A 518 -28.11 -3.89 -19.05
C ARG A 518 -28.13 -3.32 -17.62
N GLU A 519 -29.29 -2.85 -17.17
CA GLU A 519 -29.45 -2.27 -15.82
C GLU A 519 -28.98 -3.20 -14.70
N ARG A 520 -29.09 -4.51 -14.90
CA ARG A 520 -28.59 -5.52 -13.97
C ARG A 520 -27.08 -5.49 -13.81
N GLU A 521 -26.32 -5.49 -14.89
CA GLU A 521 -24.84 -5.45 -14.84
C GLU A 521 -24.37 -4.09 -14.31
N LYS A 522 -25.05 -2.99 -14.66
CA LYS A 522 -24.80 -1.66 -14.09
C LYS A 522 -25.00 -1.65 -12.57
N ALA A 523 -26.12 -2.19 -12.07
CA ALA A 523 -26.40 -2.25 -10.64
C ALA A 523 -25.33 -3.06 -9.88
N ARG A 524 -24.87 -4.18 -10.43
CA ARG A 524 -23.78 -4.99 -9.85
C ARG A 524 -22.46 -4.23 -9.83
N LEU A 525 -22.09 -3.56 -10.92
CA LEU A 525 -20.89 -2.75 -10.98
C LEU A 525 -20.93 -1.61 -9.95
N ALA A 526 -22.09 -1.00 -9.72
CA ALA A 526 -22.26 0.05 -8.72
C ALA A 526 -21.99 -0.42 -7.28
N VAL A 527 -22.25 -1.70 -6.96
CA VAL A 527 -21.94 -2.28 -5.63
C VAL A 527 -20.42 -2.37 -5.39
N LEU A 528 -19.65 -2.60 -6.44
CA LEU A 528 -18.19 -2.78 -6.40
C LEU A 528 -17.43 -1.45 -6.44
N CYS A 529 -18.09 -0.35 -6.82
CA CYS A 529 -17.49 0.95 -7.04
C CYS A 529 -17.83 1.94 -5.90
N PRO A 530 -16.84 2.55 -5.23
CA PRO A 530 -15.39 2.29 -5.33
C PRO A 530 -14.99 1.01 -4.57
N PRO A 531 -13.84 0.40 -4.90
CA PRO A 531 -13.29 -0.71 -4.15
C PRO A 531 -13.05 -0.35 -2.69
N ALA A 532 -13.21 -1.34 -1.80
CA ALA A 532 -13.14 -1.10 -0.36
C ALA A 532 -11.74 -0.72 0.17
N GLY A 533 -10.69 -0.93 -0.62
CA GLY A 533 -9.29 -0.61 -0.28
C GLY A 533 -8.68 -1.53 0.77
N ARG A 534 -9.40 -2.55 1.23
CA ARG A 534 -8.96 -3.53 2.23
C ARG A 534 -9.57 -4.89 1.91
N ALA A 535 -8.76 -5.93 1.99
CA ALA A 535 -9.26 -7.30 1.90
C ALA A 535 -10.13 -7.67 3.10
N MET A 536 -11.15 -8.49 2.87
CA MET A 536 -11.95 -9.15 3.91
C MET A 536 -11.09 -10.10 4.74
N VAL A 537 -11.45 -10.23 6.01
CA VAL A 537 -10.93 -11.27 6.90
C VAL A 537 -11.89 -12.44 6.88
N PHE A 538 -11.40 -13.61 6.51
CA PHE A 538 -12.19 -14.84 6.50
C PHE A 538 -12.04 -15.60 7.82
N GLU A 539 -13.10 -16.30 8.19
CA GLU A 539 -13.18 -17.06 9.45
C GLU A 539 -12.15 -18.22 9.48
N ASP A 540 -11.85 -18.80 8.31
CA ASP A 540 -10.84 -19.84 8.13
C ASP A 540 -10.27 -19.90 6.69
N ASP A 541 -9.40 -20.89 6.43
CA ASP A 541 -8.76 -21.11 5.13
C ASP A 541 -9.69 -21.78 4.08
N ALA A 542 -10.95 -22.07 4.43
CA ALA A 542 -11.98 -22.52 3.48
C ALA A 542 -12.59 -21.33 2.71
N PHE A 543 -12.39 -20.11 3.20
CA PHE A 543 -12.85 -18.87 2.56
C PHE A 543 -14.37 -18.84 2.28
N GLU A 544 -15.17 -19.40 3.18
CA GLU A 544 -16.63 -19.46 3.02
C GLU A 544 -17.33 -18.19 3.50
N VAL A 545 -16.90 -17.62 4.64
CA VAL A 545 -17.49 -16.41 5.23
C VAL A 545 -16.39 -15.37 5.46
N GLY A 546 -16.51 -14.24 4.77
CA GLY A 546 -15.57 -13.11 4.83
C GLY A 546 -16.23 -11.87 5.40
N ARG A 547 -15.50 -11.11 6.23
CA ARG A 547 -16.01 -9.91 6.90
C ARG A 547 -15.10 -8.71 6.64
N LEU A 548 -15.71 -7.55 6.45
CA LEU A 548 -15.02 -6.28 6.35
C LEU A 548 -15.81 -5.18 7.06
N GLN A 549 -15.23 -4.63 8.13
CA GLN A 549 -15.81 -3.48 8.80
C GLN A 549 -15.54 -2.20 8.01
N LEU A 550 -16.61 -1.50 7.61
CA LEU A 550 -16.58 -0.18 6.99
C LEU A 550 -17.30 0.85 7.89
N PRO A 551 -17.10 2.17 7.68
CA PRO A 551 -17.82 3.20 8.42
C PRO A 551 -19.35 3.11 8.30
N ALA A 552 -19.85 2.62 7.16
CA ALA A 552 -21.28 2.52 6.87
C ALA A 552 -21.94 1.21 7.40
N GLY A 553 -21.17 0.34 8.05
CA GLY A 553 -21.61 -0.99 8.49
C GLY A 553 -20.58 -2.07 8.19
N GLU A 554 -20.85 -3.28 8.67
CA GLU A 554 -20.06 -4.46 8.34
C GLU A 554 -20.53 -5.03 7.00
N MET A 555 -19.58 -5.36 6.12
CA MET A 555 -19.83 -6.10 4.90
C MET A 555 -19.51 -7.57 5.14
N VAL A 556 -20.42 -8.46 4.75
CA VAL A 556 -20.25 -9.92 4.89
C VAL A 556 -20.39 -10.58 3.52
N ALA A 557 -19.35 -11.27 3.09
CA ALA A 557 -19.37 -12.16 1.93
C ALA A 557 -19.64 -13.60 2.36
N VAL A 558 -20.49 -14.29 1.62
CA VAL A 558 -20.71 -15.73 1.74
C VAL A 558 -20.45 -16.37 0.37
N LEU A 559 -19.52 -17.32 0.32
CA LEU A 559 -19.05 -17.98 -0.89
C LEU A 559 -19.34 -19.49 -0.81
N ASN A 560 -20.25 -19.99 -1.67
CA ASN A 560 -20.48 -21.41 -1.80
C ASN A 560 -19.56 -22.02 -2.87
N TRP A 561 -18.48 -22.66 -2.40
CA TRP A 561 -17.50 -23.36 -3.25
C TRP A 561 -17.96 -24.72 -3.77
N GLN A 562 -19.12 -25.21 -3.31
CA GLN A 562 -19.55 -26.58 -3.55
C GLN A 562 -20.45 -26.70 -4.80
N ASP A 563 -20.49 -27.91 -5.36
CA ASP A 563 -21.35 -28.28 -6.51
C ASP A 563 -22.83 -28.47 -6.12
N VAL A 564 -23.17 -28.25 -4.85
CA VAL A 564 -24.54 -28.39 -4.33
C VAL A 564 -24.97 -27.14 -3.53
N PRO A 565 -26.28 -26.84 -3.47
CA PRO A 565 -26.78 -25.81 -2.57
C PRO A 565 -26.40 -26.09 -1.11
N ARG A 566 -26.06 -25.05 -0.35
CA ARG A 566 -25.71 -25.16 1.07
C ARG A 566 -26.34 -24.08 1.93
N ASP A 567 -26.56 -24.44 3.19
CA ASP A 567 -26.95 -23.52 4.23
C ASP A 567 -25.70 -22.93 4.89
N PHE A 568 -25.78 -21.65 5.25
CA PHE A 568 -24.73 -20.93 5.97
C PHE A 568 -25.32 -20.25 7.21
N SER A 569 -24.49 -20.09 8.24
CA SER A 569 -24.83 -19.38 9.46
C SER A 569 -23.76 -18.34 9.73
N VAL A 570 -24.17 -17.08 9.81
CA VAL A 570 -23.29 -15.94 10.09
C VAL A 570 -23.61 -15.41 11.47
N SER A 571 -22.64 -15.47 12.39
CA SER A 571 -22.80 -14.91 13.73
C SER A 571 -22.95 -13.38 13.68
N LEU A 572 -23.86 -12.85 14.49
CA LEU A 572 -24.14 -11.41 14.56
C LEU A 572 -23.71 -10.87 15.93
N PRO A 573 -23.08 -9.68 16.01
CA PRO A 573 -22.65 -9.07 17.27
C PRO A 573 -23.83 -8.53 18.12
N GLY A 574 -25.07 -8.70 17.67
CA GLY A 574 -26.29 -8.20 18.29
C GLY A 574 -27.40 -8.05 17.27
N ARG A 575 -28.34 -7.14 17.54
CA ARG A 575 -29.40 -6.79 16.60
C ARG A 575 -28.86 -5.89 15.48
N VAL A 576 -28.88 -6.40 14.26
CA VAL A 576 -28.42 -5.69 13.07
C VAL A 576 -29.50 -5.70 11.99
N ARG A 577 -29.60 -4.62 11.21
CA ARG A 577 -30.38 -4.59 9.98
C ARG A 577 -29.52 -5.14 8.85
N VAL A 578 -30.02 -6.13 8.12
CA VAL A 578 -29.28 -6.83 7.07
C VAL A 578 -29.87 -6.46 5.71
N ALA A 579 -29.03 -6.04 4.77
CA ALA A 579 -29.40 -5.82 3.38
C ALA A 579 -28.54 -6.69 2.46
N GLU A 580 -29.16 -7.35 1.48
CA GLU A 580 -28.46 -8.10 0.44
C GLU A 580 -28.11 -7.16 -0.72
N MET A 581 -26.83 -7.11 -1.07
CA MET A 581 -26.27 -6.05 -1.91
C MET A 581 -26.53 -6.26 -3.39
N TRP A 582 -26.63 -7.50 -3.88
CA TRP A 582 -26.79 -7.78 -5.30
C TRP A 582 -28.23 -7.53 -5.81
N SER A 583 -29.21 -7.81 -4.97
CA SER A 583 -30.64 -7.58 -5.21
C SER A 583 -31.13 -6.24 -4.66
N GLY A 584 -30.41 -5.65 -3.71
CA GLY A 584 -30.83 -4.45 -2.99
C GLY A 584 -31.94 -4.70 -1.97
N HIS A 585 -32.31 -5.96 -1.71
CA HIS A 585 -33.37 -6.31 -0.77
C HIS A 585 -32.94 -6.09 0.68
N ASP A 586 -33.77 -5.37 1.43
CA ASP A 586 -33.67 -5.25 2.88
C ASP A 586 -34.30 -6.48 3.54
N LEU A 587 -33.49 -7.25 4.26
CA LEU A 587 -33.89 -8.47 4.97
C LEU A 587 -34.31 -8.18 6.42
N GLY A 588 -34.40 -6.90 6.81
CA GLY A 588 -34.89 -6.46 8.09
C GLY A 588 -33.91 -6.68 9.24
N LEU A 589 -34.43 -6.62 10.47
CA LEU A 589 -33.66 -6.82 11.69
C LEU A 589 -33.44 -8.32 11.94
N GLN A 590 -32.18 -8.69 12.16
CA GLN A 590 -31.72 -10.02 12.51
C GLN A 590 -30.96 -9.94 13.85
N ALA A 591 -30.90 -11.04 14.59
CA ALA A 591 -30.23 -11.12 15.88
C ALA A 591 -29.53 -12.47 16.03
N ASP A 592 -28.45 -12.51 16.82
CA ASP A 592 -27.66 -13.68 17.20
C ASP A 592 -26.98 -14.42 16.03
N VAL A 593 -27.76 -14.99 15.10
CA VAL A 593 -27.30 -15.71 13.93
C VAL A 593 -28.18 -15.37 12.72
N PHE A 594 -27.55 -14.88 11.66
CA PHE A 594 -28.19 -14.76 10.34
C PHE A 594 -28.04 -16.08 9.58
N LYS A 595 -29.17 -16.75 9.33
CA LYS A 595 -29.21 -18.02 8.59
C LYS A 595 -29.52 -17.77 7.13
N LEU A 596 -28.67 -18.32 6.26
CA LEU A 596 -28.90 -18.37 4.83
C LEU A 596 -29.24 -19.81 4.48
N SER A 597 -30.39 -20.01 3.83
CA SER A 597 -30.81 -21.34 3.40
C SER A 597 -30.66 -21.48 1.89
N ALA A 598 -30.20 -22.65 1.46
CA ALA A 598 -30.08 -23.05 0.06
C ALA A 598 -29.35 -22.02 -0.82
N VAL A 599 -28.19 -21.51 -0.36
CA VAL A 599 -27.29 -20.73 -1.22
C VAL A 599 -26.91 -21.61 -2.41
N PRO A 600 -27.18 -21.23 -3.67
CA PRO A 600 -26.93 -22.05 -4.85
C PRO A 600 -25.47 -22.52 -4.96
N PRO A 601 -25.20 -23.62 -5.69
CA PRO A 601 -23.83 -24.02 -5.98
C PRO A 601 -23.08 -22.90 -6.69
N HIS A 602 -21.77 -22.81 -6.44
CA HIS A 602 -20.87 -21.88 -7.14
C HIS A 602 -21.30 -20.42 -7.07
N SER A 603 -21.93 -20.01 -5.96
CA SER A 603 -22.60 -18.72 -5.83
C SER A 603 -22.01 -17.87 -4.71
N GLY A 604 -21.94 -16.56 -4.95
CA GLY A 604 -21.52 -15.56 -3.97
C GLY A 604 -22.68 -14.67 -3.53
N ARG A 605 -22.70 -14.32 -2.24
CA ARG A 605 -23.65 -13.37 -1.66
C ARG A 605 -22.89 -12.32 -0.89
N LEU A 606 -23.38 -11.08 -0.95
CA LEU A 606 -22.79 -9.95 -0.25
C LEU A 606 -23.87 -9.23 0.56
N TYR A 607 -23.60 -9.01 1.84
CA TYR A 607 -24.53 -8.37 2.76
C TYR A 607 -23.90 -7.16 3.40
N ARG A 608 -24.72 -6.14 3.66
CA ARG A 608 -24.39 -5.04 4.56
C ARG A 608 -25.19 -5.19 5.84
N MET A 609 -24.50 -5.16 6.96
CA MET A 609 -25.06 -5.28 8.30
C MET A 609 -24.81 -3.97 9.07
N VAL A 610 -25.88 -3.37 9.56
CA VAL A 610 -25.82 -2.10 10.31
C VAL A 610 -26.45 -2.30 11.69
N PRO A 611 -25.77 -1.95 12.80
CA PRO A 611 -26.37 -2.02 14.14
C PRO A 611 -27.70 -1.25 14.24
N ALA A 612 -28.69 -1.83 14.90
CA ALA A 612 -29.95 -1.13 15.16
C ALA A 612 -29.72 -0.02 16.21
N SER A 613 -29.96 1.25 15.86
CA SER A 613 -29.86 2.37 16.80
C SER A 613 -31.00 2.34 17.84
N GLY A 614 -30.67 2.31 19.14
CA GLY A 614 -31.64 2.61 20.21
C GLY A 614 -31.79 1.67 21.42
N VAL A 615 -30.89 0.71 21.70
CA VAL A 615 -30.93 -0.07 22.96
C VAL A 615 -29.51 -0.22 23.53
N PRO A 616 -29.26 0.13 24.81
CA PRO A 616 -27.98 -0.16 25.45
C PRO A 616 -27.85 -1.68 25.65
N ALA A 617 -26.73 -2.27 25.25
CA ALA A 617 -26.41 -3.65 25.57
C ALA A 617 -26.24 -3.77 27.10
N THR A 618 -27.15 -4.48 27.76
CA THR A 618 -27.01 -4.91 29.15
C THR A 618 -26.41 -6.31 29.21
N GLY A 619 -25.31 -6.45 29.95
CA GLY A 619 -24.95 -7.68 30.69
C GLY A 619 -24.04 -8.68 29.96
N ASP A 620 -22.80 -8.75 30.43
CA ASP A 620 -21.72 -9.66 30.05
C ASP A 620 -22.07 -11.15 29.95
N THR A 621 -21.64 -11.78 28.85
CA THR A 621 -20.84 -13.02 28.90
C THR A 621 -19.85 -13.02 27.74
N ALA A 622 -18.57 -13.18 28.06
CA ALA A 622 -17.43 -12.95 27.17
C ALA A 622 -17.25 -14.02 26.08
N LEU A 623 -17.06 -13.55 24.84
CA LEU A 623 -16.11 -14.04 23.84
C LEU A 623 -15.73 -12.82 22.98
N GLN A 624 -14.65 -12.13 23.36
CA GLN A 624 -14.22 -10.85 22.82
C GLN A 624 -13.59 -11.00 21.42
N SER A 625 -14.25 -10.48 20.39
CA SER A 625 -13.61 -9.97 19.16
C SER A 625 -13.58 -8.43 19.21
N GLY A 626 -12.69 -7.89 20.03
CA GLY A 626 -12.51 -6.45 20.19
C GLY A 626 -11.78 -5.81 19.00
N LYS A 627 -12.46 -4.91 18.28
CA LYS A 627 -11.85 -3.65 17.83
C LYS A 627 -12.84 -2.52 18.07
N GLU A 628 -12.52 -1.68 19.04
CA GLU A 628 -13.22 -0.44 19.36
C GLU A 628 -13.29 0.49 18.14
N PRO A 629 -14.29 1.41 18.06
CA PRO A 629 -14.31 2.46 17.05
C PRO A 629 -12.98 3.23 17.07
N ILE A 630 -12.44 3.54 15.87
CA ILE A 630 -11.16 4.26 15.75
C ILE A 630 -11.29 5.60 16.49
N SER A 631 -10.51 5.77 17.54
CA SER A 631 -10.41 7.01 18.30
C SER A 631 -9.65 8.04 17.45
N ARG A 632 -10.25 9.20 17.22
CA ARG A 632 -9.62 10.27 16.41
C ARG A 632 -9.00 11.32 17.30
N HIS A 633 -7.75 11.65 16.98
CA HIS A 633 -6.91 12.56 17.73
C HIS A 633 -6.38 13.66 16.82
N VAL A 634 -6.31 14.89 17.31
CA VAL A 634 -5.74 16.03 16.58
C VAL A 634 -4.78 16.82 17.45
N VAL A 635 -3.61 17.13 16.89
CA VAL A 635 -2.64 18.07 17.43
C VAL A 635 -2.66 19.33 16.57
N VAL A 636 -3.10 20.44 17.13
CA VAL A 636 -2.94 21.77 16.53
C VAL A 636 -1.69 22.40 17.13
N LEU A 637 -0.65 22.52 16.33
CA LEU A 637 0.66 23.04 16.69
C LEU A 637 0.83 24.46 16.12
N GLY A 638 0.57 25.45 16.97
CA GLY A 638 0.83 26.84 16.71
C GLY A 638 2.31 27.18 16.89
N VAL A 639 2.92 27.82 15.90
CA VAL A 639 4.25 28.43 16.02
C VAL A 639 4.11 29.92 15.81
N ASP A 640 4.31 30.70 16.86
CA ASP A 640 4.12 32.15 16.87
C ASP A 640 5.14 32.85 15.97
N GLY A 641 4.67 33.81 15.17
CA GLY A 641 5.53 34.63 14.31
C GLY A 641 6.18 33.93 13.11
N LEU A 642 5.77 32.70 12.74
CA LEU A 642 6.38 31.90 11.67
C LEU A 642 6.20 32.52 10.26
N ARG A 643 7.11 33.41 9.89
CA ARG A 643 7.14 34.09 8.57
C ARG A 643 7.56 33.17 7.40
N THR A 644 6.85 33.28 6.26
CA THR A 644 6.98 32.40 5.08
C THR A 644 8.35 32.41 4.37
N ASP A 645 8.94 33.56 4.07
CA ASP A 645 10.23 33.59 3.33
C ASP A 645 11.40 33.07 4.18
N SER A 646 11.38 33.35 5.48
CA SER A 646 12.26 32.72 6.47
C SER A 646 12.01 31.22 6.61
N PHE A 647 10.75 30.78 6.54
CA PHE A 647 10.41 29.36 6.47
C PHE A 647 11.08 28.70 5.25
N VAL A 648 11.06 29.34 4.07
CA VAL A 648 11.75 28.83 2.88
C VAL A 648 13.27 28.78 3.07
N ALA A 649 13.86 29.77 3.75
CA ALA A 649 15.31 29.86 3.95
C ALA A 649 15.86 28.95 5.08
N ALA A 650 15.04 28.61 6.08
CA ALA A 650 15.46 27.89 7.27
C ALA A 650 15.77 26.41 7.01
N LYS A 651 16.69 25.85 7.81
CA LYS A 651 16.92 24.40 7.89
C LYS A 651 15.88 23.78 8.81
N LYS A 652 14.91 23.08 8.23
CA LYS A 652 13.73 22.56 8.94
C LYS A 652 13.35 21.14 8.48
N PRO A 653 14.25 20.15 8.63
CA PRO A 653 14.02 18.81 8.10
C PRO A 653 12.72 18.15 8.59
N HIS A 654 12.20 18.54 9.76
CA HIS A 654 10.97 17.95 10.29
C HIS A 654 9.70 18.55 9.67
N LEU A 655 9.62 19.87 9.56
CA LEU A 655 8.55 20.57 8.84
C LEU A 655 8.55 20.21 7.34
N ASP A 656 9.73 20.11 6.72
CA ASP A 656 9.87 19.65 5.32
C ASP A 656 9.33 18.22 5.15
N ALA A 657 9.56 17.33 6.13
CA ALA A 657 9.02 15.98 6.10
C ALA A 657 7.49 15.95 6.25
N LEU A 658 6.92 16.82 7.09
CA LEU A 658 5.46 16.96 7.22
C LEU A 658 4.84 17.48 5.92
N MET A 659 5.41 18.51 5.29
CA MET A 659 4.96 19.02 4.00
C MET A 659 5.04 17.96 2.89
N LYS A 660 6.15 17.23 2.82
CA LYS A 660 6.40 16.21 1.78
C LYS A 660 5.41 15.05 1.84
N THR A 661 4.89 14.74 3.03
CA THR A 661 4.00 13.59 3.27
C THR A 661 2.60 13.99 3.71
N GLY A 662 2.27 15.28 3.62
CA GLY A 662 1.01 15.89 4.01
C GLY A 662 0.53 16.89 2.97
N ALA A 663 -0.33 17.81 3.37
CA ALA A 663 -0.75 18.96 2.57
C ALA A 663 -0.22 20.27 3.15
N HIS A 664 -0.01 21.28 2.33
CA HIS A 664 0.52 22.56 2.83
C HIS A 664 0.15 23.76 1.97
N SER A 665 0.18 24.95 2.57
CA SER A 665 0.19 26.23 1.87
C SER A 665 1.24 27.11 2.55
N LEU A 666 2.11 27.72 1.75
CA LEU A 666 3.02 28.76 2.26
C LEU A 666 2.41 30.17 2.17
N ARG A 667 1.13 30.24 1.77
CA ARG A 667 0.40 31.49 1.51
C ARG A 667 -0.95 31.46 2.24
N ALA A 668 -1.03 30.78 3.38
CA ALA A 668 -2.23 30.83 4.20
C ALA A 668 -2.40 32.25 4.75
N VAL A 669 -3.63 32.73 4.79
CA VAL A 669 -3.96 34.09 5.18
C VAL A 669 -4.30 34.11 6.67
N SER A 670 -3.45 34.77 7.45
CA SER A 670 -3.58 34.85 8.90
C SER A 670 -4.54 35.93 9.38
N SER A 671 -4.83 36.91 8.51
CA SER A 671 -5.68 38.05 8.83
C SER A 671 -6.53 38.51 7.64
N ILE A 672 -7.81 38.79 7.92
CA ILE A 672 -8.70 39.53 7.03
C ILE A 672 -9.31 40.70 7.83
N GLY A 673 -8.76 41.90 7.64
CA GLY A 673 -9.28 43.12 8.26
C GLY A 673 -9.09 43.22 9.77
N GLN A 674 -8.29 42.35 10.39
CA GLN A 674 -7.87 42.41 11.78
C GLN A 674 -6.36 42.70 11.86
N PRO A 675 -5.84 43.27 12.96
CA PRO A 675 -4.40 43.42 13.08
C PRO A 675 -3.74 42.03 13.21
N THR A 676 -2.54 41.87 12.65
CA THR A 676 -1.70 40.67 12.79
C THR A 676 -1.04 40.63 14.18
N ILE A 677 -1.88 40.67 15.20
CA ILE A 677 -1.54 40.63 16.62
C ILE A 677 -2.01 39.29 17.18
N SER A 678 -1.24 38.69 18.09
CA SER A 678 -1.45 37.33 18.60
C SER A 678 -2.83 37.12 19.24
N GLY A 679 -3.35 38.07 20.02
CA GLY A 679 -4.68 37.97 20.65
C GLY A 679 -5.81 37.72 19.63
N PRO A 680 -6.00 38.62 18.64
CA PRO A 680 -6.94 38.41 17.54
C PRO A 680 -6.67 37.14 16.73
N ALA A 681 -5.41 36.87 16.38
CA ALA A 681 -5.06 35.75 15.51
C ALA A 681 -5.29 34.39 16.17
N TRP A 682 -4.82 34.18 17.41
CA TRP A 682 -5.08 32.96 18.18
C TRP A 682 -6.58 32.79 18.45
N SER A 683 -7.31 33.88 18.73
CA SER A 683 -8.78 33.83 18.83
C SER A 683 -9.42 33.34 17.54
N SER A 684 -8.96 33.79 16.38
CA SER A 684 -9.48 33.34 15.08
C SER A 684 -9.18 31.87 14.80
N ILE A 685 -7.95 31.42 15.06
CA ILE A 685 -7.53 30.01 14.90
C ILE A 685 -8.40 29.10 15.78
N LEU A 686 -8.61 29.48 17.04
CA LEU A 686 -9.29 28.64 18.02
C LEU A 686 -10.80 28.64 17.86
N THR A 687 -11.41 29.75 17.42
CA THR A 687 -12.88 29.88 17.32
C THR A 687 -13.44 29.58 15.93
N GLY A 688 -12.61 29.67 14.89
CA GLY A 688 -13.02 29.48 13.50
C GLY A 688 -13.80 30.65 12.90
N VAL A 689 -13.71 31.83 13.51
CA VAL A 689 -14.29 33.09 13.02
C VAL A 689 -13.28 34.22 13.11
N TRP A 690 -13.47 35.32 12.37
CA TRP A 690 -12.58 36.50 12.41
C TRP A 690 -12.90 37.43 13.60
N ALA A 691 -12.04 38.42 13.86
CA ALA A 691 -12.20 39.41 14.92
C ALA A 691 -13.48 40.24 14.82
N SER A 692 -14.01 40.42 13.61
CA SER A 692 -15.33 41.03 13.39
C SER A 692 -16.47 40.25 14.06
N LYS A 693 -16.27 38.94 14.34
CA LYS A 693 -17.20 38.04 15.04
C LYS A 693 -16.76 37.72 16.47
N HIS A 694 -15.54 37.28 16.74
CA HIS A 694 -15.12 36.98 18.13
C HIS A 694 -14.81 38.23 18.98
N GLY A 695 -14.68 39.42 18.38
CA GLY A 695 -14.62 40.70 19.09
C GLY A 695 -13.25 41.12 19.65
N VAL A 696 -12.24 40.25 19.59
CA VAL A 696 -10.89 40.54 20.12
C VAL A 696 -10.09 41.35 19.09
N GLN A 697 -9.60 42.52 19.49
CA GLN A 697 -8.89 43.47 18.61
C GLN A 697 -7.40 43.62 18.94
N ASN A 698 -6.96 43.14 20.10
CA ASN A 698 -5.61 43.30 20.64
C ASN A 698 -5.36 42.26 21.77
N ASN A 699 -4.21 42.34 22.44
CA ASN A 699 -3.77 41.39 23.47
C ASN A 699 -4.45 41.59 24.83
N GLU A 700 -5.36 42.56 24.95
CA GLU A 700 -6.18 42.81 26.13
C GLU A 700 -7.45 41.95 26.15
N PHE A 701 -7.81 41.30 25.03
CA PHE A 701 -9.00 40.45 24.87
C PHE A 701 -10.34 41.12 25.21
N ALA A 702 -10.35 42.45 25.38
CA ALA A 702 -11.54 43.21 25.72
C ALA A 702 -12.61 43.11 24.61
N GLY A 703 -13.87 43.01 25.01
CA GLY A 703 -15.00 42.91 24.06
C GLY A 703 -15.13 41.55 23.36
N HIS A 704 -14.43 40.51 23.84
CA HIS A 704 -14.56 39.16 23.32
C HIS A 704 -16.01 38.63 23.39
N ARG A 705 -16.36 37.77 22.43
CA ARG A 705 -17.68 37.12 22.32
C ARG A 705 -17.56 35.60 22.32
N PHE A 706 -16.67 35.06 23.14
CA PHE A 706 -16.41 33.61 23.21
C PHE A 706 -17.61 32.77 23.65
N GLU A 707 -18.60 33.36 24.33
CA GLU A 707 -19.86 32.67 24.62
C GLU A 707 -20.69 32.41 23.34
N LEU A 708 -20.59 33.30 22.34
CA LEU A 708 -21.22 33.11 21.04
C LEU A 708 -20.34 32.27 20.10
N TYR A 709 -19.02 32.44 20.21
CA TYR A 709 -18.02 31.77 19.38
C TYR A 709 -16.99 31.06 20.27
N PRO A 710 -17.35 29.92 20.88
CA PRO A 710 -16.43 29.17 21.72
C PRO A 710 -15.28 28.58 20.89
N SER A 711 -14.16 28.29 21.56
CA SER A 711 -13.05 27.56 20.96
C SER A 711 -13.50 26.18 20.45
N PHE A 712 -12.77 25.62 19.48
CA PHE A 712 -13.07 24.32 18.93
C PHE A 712 -12.92 23.20 19.98
N LEU A 713 -12.06 23.38 21.00
CA LEU A 713 -11.93 22.48 22.14
C LEU A 713 -13.22 22.46 22.95
N ALA A 714 -13.69 23.64 23.35
CA ALA A 714 -14.92 23.77 24.13
C ALA A 714 -16.13 23.24 23.34
N ARG A 715 -16.18 23.53 22.04
CA ARG A 715 -17.23 23.04 21.14
C ARG A 715 -17.17 21.52 20.97
N ALA A 716 -15.98 20.94 20.83
CA ALA A 716 -15.83 19.50 20.70
C ALA A 716 -16.30 18.78 21.96
N LYS A 717 -15.98 19.32 23.14
CA LYS A 717 -16.39 18.75 24.42
C LYS A 717 -17.90 18.86 24.69
N GLN A 718 -18.59 19.83 24.08
CA GLN A 718 -20.05 19.90 24.09
C GLN A 718 -20.70 18.74 23.29
N HIS A 719 -20.06 18.29 22.21
CA HIS A 719 -20.60 17.26 21.32
C HIS A 719 -20.14 15.86 21.70
N LEU A 720 -18.92 15.75 22.21
CA LEU A 720 -18.27 14.51 22.62
C LEU A 720 -17.83 14.66 24.09
N PRO A 721 -18.72 14.51 25.08
CA PRO A 721 -18.43 14.86 26.47
C PRO A 721 -17.32 14.02 27.13
N ASN A 722 -17.01 12.85 26.56
CA ASN A 722 -16.03 11.91 27.10
C ASN A 722 -14.62 12.07 26.49
N ILE A 723 -14.39 13.06 25.62
CA ILE A 723 -13.06 13.25 25.03
C ILE A 723 -12.11 13.91 26.02
N THR A 724 -10.92 13.35 26.11
CA THR A 724 -9.76 13.99 26.73
C THR A 724 -9.20 15.11 25.85
N THR A 725 -9.02 16.30 26.41
CA THR A 725 -8.56 17.52 25.73
C THR A 725 -7.41 18.18 26.50
N ALA A 726 -6.51 18.86 25.79
CA ALA A 726 -5.37 19.53 26.38
C ALA A 726 -5.00 20.82 25.65
N SER A 727 -4.55 21.83 26.39
CA SER A 727 -3.99 23.08 25.88
C SER A 727 -2.69 23.42 26.62
N ILE A 728 -1.56 23.27 25.95
CA ILE A 728 -0.22 23.45 26.54
C ILE A 728 0.52 24.53 25.73
N VAL A 729 0.68 25.71 26.33
CA VAL A 729 1.15 26.90 25.59
C VAL A 729 2.33 27.57 26.28
N ASN A 730 3.15 28.27 25.51
CA ASN A 730 4.12 29.20 26.03
C ASN A 730 3.42 30.51 26.43
N TRP A 731 2.75 31.18 25.48
CA TRP A 731 2.13 32.48 25.71
C TRP A 731 0.85 32.37 26.55
N ALA A 732 0.96 32.78 27.83
CA ALA A 732 -0.08 32.58 28.83
C ALA A 732 -1.48 33.12 28.51
N PRO A 733 -1.62 34.29 27.84
CA PRO A 733 -2.92 34.86 27.52
C PRO A 733 -3.88 33.92 26.76
N ILE A 734 -3.38 32.97 25.96
CA ILE A 734 -4.24 32.01 25.24
C ILE A 734 -5.11 31.21 26.22
N ASN A 735 -4.52 30.67 27.28
CA ASN A 735 -5.25 29.85 28.26
C ASN A 735 -5.95 30.72 29.32
N GLN A 736 -5.45 31.93 29.58
CA GLN A 736 -6.06 32.84 30.55
C GLN A 736 -7.33 33.52 30.03
N HIS A 737 -7.44 33.78 28.72
CA HIS A 737 -8.54 34.56 28.16
C HIS A 737 -9.46 33.79 27.20
N ILE A 738 -8.97 32.77 26.49
CA ILE A 738 -9.79 31.99 25.56
C ILE A 738 -10.31 30.74 26.29
N PRO A 739 -11.63 30.57 26.50
CA PRO A 739 -12.16 29.43 27.23
C PRO A 739 -12.07 28.14 26.39
N HIS A 740 -11.22 27.21 26.82
CA HIS A 740 -11.00 25.90 26.14
C HIS A 740 -11.79 24.74 26.74
N ARG A 741 -12.06 24.76 28.05
CA ARG A 741 -12.53 23.61 28.83
C ARG A 741 -11.61 22.38 28.72
N ALA A 742 -10.30 22.60 28.60
CA ALA A 742 -9.29 21.53 28.49
C ALA A 742 -9.22 20.70 29.80
N ASP A 743 -8.96 19.40 29.69
CA ASP A 743 -8.70 18.55 30.86
C ASP A 743 -7.29 18.74 31.42
N TYR A 744 -6.34 19.06 30.54
CA TYR A 744 -4.97 19.40 30.88
C TYR A 744 -4.64 20.78 30.34
N GLU A 745 -4.39 21.74 31.22
CA GLU A 745 -4.07 23.11 30.84
C GLU A 745 -2.77 23.56 31.52
N MET A 746 -1.82 24.03 30.72
CA MET A 746 -0.55 24.58 31.20
C MET A 746 -0.17 25.77 30.35
N HIS A 747 0.39 26.81 30.96
CA HIS A 747 0.69 28.06 30.30
C HIS A 747 1.90 28.77 30.93
N GLY A 748 2.54 29.69 30.20
CA GLY A 748 3.74 30.41 30.69
C GLY A 748 4.99 29.54 30.72
N LEU A 749 5.04 28.49 29.89
CA LEU A 749 6.16 27.55 29.78
C LEU A 749 7.16 28.02 28.72
N LYS A 750 8.39 27.53 28.76
CA LYS A 750 9.32 27.64 27.61
C LYS A 750 8.98 26.59 26.56
N ASP A 751 9.36 26.82 25.30
CA ASP A 751 9.03 25.93 24.18
C ASP A 751 9.52 24.49 24.40
N ALA A 752 10.72 24.32 24.96
CA ALA A 752 11.26 23.01 25.32
C ALA A 752 10.40 22.27 26.37
N ASP A 753 9.86 23.01 27.35
CA ASP A 753 8.99 22.45 28.39
C ASP A 753 7.60 22.15 27.82
N VAL A 754 7.06 23.00 26.96
CA VAL A 754 5.82 22.73 26.19
C VAL A 754 5.99 21.43 25.41
N ALA A 755 7.05 21.30 24.61
CA ALA A 755 7.30 20.12 23.79
C ALA A 755 7.45 18.86 24.66
N SER A 756 8.21 18.94 25.76
CA SER A 756 8.39 17.83 26.70
C SER A 756 7.06 17.37 27.30
N LYS A 757 6.23 18.31 27.78
CA LYS A 757 4.92 18.00 28.38
C LYS A 757 3.93 17.44 27.37
N VAL A 758 3.91 17.97 26.15
CA VAL A 758 3.08 17.46 25.06
C VAL A 758 3.48 16.04 24.68
N ILE A 759 4.78 15.76 24.51
CA ILE A 759 5.28 14.41 24.20
C ILE A 759 4.90 13.43 25.31
N GLN A 760 5.08 13.83 26.57
CA GLN A 760 4.68 13.01 27.71
C GLN A 760 3.17 12.74 27.68
N LEU A 761 2.35 13.78 27.45
CA LEU A 761 0.90 13.63 27.46
C LEU A 761 0.38 12.78 26.30
N ILE A 762 1.00 12.90 25.11
CA ILE A 762 0.74 12.01 23.98
C ILE A 762 1.02 10.58 24.41
N ARG A 763 2.22 10.27 24.93
CA ARG A 763 2.60 8.90 25.32
C ARG A 763 1.73 8.34 26.44
N ASP A 764 1.46 9.12 27.47
CA ASP A 764 0.80 8.64 28.69
C ASP A 764 -0.72 8.55 28.54
N LYS A 765 -1.34 9.48 27.80
CA LYS A 765 -2.80 9.69 27.82
C LYS A 765 -3.47 9.70 26.46
N GLY A 766 -2.75 10.01 25.38
CA GLY A 766 -3.32 10.16 24.05
C GLY A 766 -4.57 11.04 23.99
N PRO A 767 -4.52 12.33 24.35
CA PRO A 767 -5.70 13.18 24.26
C PRO A 767 -6.27 13.22 22.84
N HIS A 768 -7.59 13.33 22.73
CA HIS A 768 -8.27 13.47 21.44
C HIS A 768 -8.01 14.85 20.82
N ILE A 769 -7.77 15.86 21.65
CA ILE A 769 -7.38 17.20 21.20
C ILE A 769 -6.19 17.69 22.01
N LEU A 770 -5.16 18.13 21.31
CA LEU A 770 -3.99 18.82 21.84
C LEU A 770 -3.83 20.14 21.10
N PHE A 771 -4.07 21.26 21.77
CA PHE A 771 -3.61 22.56 21.32
C PHE A 771 -2.25 22.85 21.94
N VAL A 772 -1.29 23.22 21.10
CA VAL A 772 0.10 23.45 21.46
C VAL A 772 0.54 24.77 20.86
N GLN A 773 1.15 25.65 21.64
CA GLN A 773 1.72 26.91 21.13
C GLN A 773 3.16 27.09 21.59
N LEU A 774 4.03 27.42 20.62
CA LEU A 774 5.46 27.71 20.78
C LEU A 774 5.71 29.18 20.40
N ASP A 775 6.48 29.91 21.20
CA ASP A 775 6.57 31.39 21.17
C ASP A 775 8.00 31.91 20.99
N GLU A 776 9.03 31.11 21.28
CA GLU A 776 10.41 31.64 21.37
C GLU A 776 10.95 32.12 20.01
N LEU A 777 10.37 31.62 18.91
CA LEU A 777 10.62 32.12 17.56
C LEU A 777 10.13 33.57 17.38
N ASP A 778 8.92 33.89 17.82
CA ASP A 778 8.39 35.26 17.79
C ASP A 778 9.25 36.22 18.61
N GLY A 779 9.65 35.78 19.81
CA GLY A 779 10.60 36.53 20.64
C GLY A 779 11.92 36.82 19.92
N ALA A 780 12.44 35.89 19.11
CA ALA A 780 13.62 36.12 18.28
C ALA A 780 13.35 37.12 17.14
N GLY A 781 12.16 37.07 16.55
CA GLY A 781 11.68 38.01 15.54
C GLY A 781 11.58 39.44 16.09
N HIS A 782 11.04 39.62 17.29
CA HIS A 782 10.98 40.93 17.96
C HIS A 782 12.36 41.55 18.26
N ARG A 783 13.36 40.72 18.56
CA ARG A 783 14.71 41.20 18.91
C ARG A 783 15.54 41.64 17.70
N GLY A 784 15.34 41.04 16.53
CA GLY A 784 16.23 41.23 15.37
C GLY A 784 15.57 41.20 14.00
N GLY A 785 14.23 41.14 13.92
CA GLY A 785 13.47 41.00 12.68
C GLY A 785 13.14 39.56 12.31
N TYR A 786 12.01 39.37 11.62
CA TYR A 786 11.49 38.04 11.23
C TYR A 786 12.07 37.54 9.90
N HIS A 787 12.98 38.29 9.27
CA HIS A 787 13.44 38.08 7.90
C HIS A 787 14.64 37.10 7.81
N PRO A 788 14.90 36.46 6.66
CA PRO A 788 15.92 35.41 6.53
C PRO A 788 17.37 35.91 6.70
N GLY A 789 17.57 37.23 6.77
CA GLY A 789 18.87 37.83 7.03
C GLY A 789 19.20 37.96 8.52
N ASN A 790 18.29 37.58 9.43
CA ASN A 790 18.52 37.53 10.87
C ASN A 790 18.95 36.11 11.29
N PRO A 791 20.25 35.87 11.58
CA PRO A 791 20.73 34.53 11.93
C PRO A 791 20.13 33.99 13.23
N ALA A 792 19.87 34.87 14.21
CA ALA A 792 19.29 34.47 15.50
C ALA A 792 17.85 33.97 15.33
N TYR A 793 17.10 34.55 14.39
CA TYR A 793 15.76 34.08 14.05
C TYR A 793 15.80 32.72 13.33
N LEU A 794 16.73 32.50 12.38
CA LEU A 794 16.89 31.20 11.72
C LEU A 794 17.40 30.09 12.67
N GLU A 795 18.20 30.44 13.67
CA GLU A 795 18.63 29.51 14.72
C GLU A 795 17.45 29.11 15.61
N ALA A 796 16.66 30.09 16.09
CA ALA A 796 15.43 29.83 16.83
C ALA A 796 14.45 28.97 16.00
N PHE A 797 14.37 29.22 14.70
CA PHE A 797 13.57 28.41 13.76
C PHE A 797 14.01 26.94 13.78
N THR A 798 15.32 26.69 13.72
CA THR A 798 15.89 25.33 13.75
C THR A 798 15.58 24.62 15.08
N VAL A 799 15.60 25.36 16.19
CA VAL A 799 15.21 24.83 17.51
C VAL A 799 13.73 24.44 17.54
N VAL A 800 12.85 25.32 17.05
CA VAL A 800 11.41 25.05 16.96
C VAL A 800 11.11 23.87 16.03
N ASP A 801 11.79 23.73 14.89
CA ASP A 801 11.67 22.56 14.01
C ASP A 801 12.02 21.26 14.75
N GLY A 802 13.04 21.29 15.62
CA GLY A 802 13.38 20.17 16.50
C GLY A 802 12.25 19.80 17.46
N HIS A 803 11.58 20.79 18.06
CA HIS A 803 10.40 20.56 18.92
C HIS A 803 9.22 19.99 18.12
N VAL A 804 8.93 20.54 16.94
CA VAL A 804 7.91 20.02 16.02
C VAL A 804 8.21 18.57 15.66
N GLY A 805 9.46 18.27 15.32
CA GLY A 805 9.92 16.92 14.98
C GLY A 805 9.76 15.93 16.12
N ALA A 806 10.08 16.34 17.35
CA ALA A 806 9.92 15.50 18.53
C ALA A 806 8.44 15.21 18.85
N ILE A 807 7.55 16.21 18.75
CA ILE A 807 6.11 16.04 18.94
C ILE A 807 5.52 15.14 17.85
N ALA A 808 5.84 15.39 16.58
CA ALA A 808 5.40 14.56 15.46
C ALA A 808 5.94 13.12 15.57
N GLY A 809 7.16 12.95 16.07
CA GLY A 809 7.75 11.67 16.42
C GLY A 809 6.93 10.92 17.47
N ALA A 810 6.53 11.59 18.55
CA ALA A 810 5.68 11.01 19.60
C ALA A 810 4.30 10.58 19.07
N VAL A 811 3.69 11.38 18.17
CA VAL A 811 2.44 11.01 17.49
C VAL A 811 2.64 9.75 16.65
N ARG A 812 3.70 9.68 15.84
CA ARG A 812 4.01 8.51 15.00
C ARG A 812 4.25 7.26 15.85
N GLU A 813 5.02 7.39 16.93
CA GLU A 813 5.28 6.31 17.89
C GLU A 813 3.98 5.81 18.52
N ARG A 814 3.11 6.72 18.99
CA ARG A 814 1.83 6.37 19.59
C ARG A 814 0.91 5.68 18.60
N LYS A 815 0.75 6.24 17.41
CA LYS A 815 -0.05 5.65 16.34
C LYS A 815 0.40 4.21 16.02
N ASN A 816 1.71 3.97 16.01
CA ASN A 816 2.25 2.63 15.74
C ASN A 816 2.03 1.64 16.89
N THR A 817 1.90 2.12 18.13
CA THR A 817 1.71 1.30 19.33
C THR A 817 0.23 1.14 19.73
N HIS A 818 -0.65 2.03 19.27
CA HIS A 818 -2.08 2.08 19.59
C HIS A 818 -2.91 2.08 18.31
N LEU A 819 -3.03 0.90 17.68
CA LEU A 819 -3.63 0.68 16.35
C LEU A 819 -5.13 1.02 16.25
N GLY A 820 -5.78 1.39 17.36
CA GLY A 820 -7.14 1.92 17.41
C GLY A 820 -7.23 3.45 17.33
N GLU A 821 -6.10 4.14 17.24
CA GLU A 821 -6.05 5.60 17.18
C GLU A 821 -5.69 6.10 15.77
N SER A 822 -6.35 7.16 15.34
CA SER A 822 -6.03 7.88 14.11
C SER A 822 -5.69 9.33 14.43
N TRP A 823 -4.60 9.82 13.85
CA TRP A 823 -3.99 11.08 14.26
C TRP A 823 -3.91 12.10 13.11
N LEU A 824 -4.18 13.36 13.45
CA LEU A 824 -3.99 14.53 12.60
C LEU A 824 -3.06 15.53 13.29
N ILE A 825 -2.15 16.14 12.54
CA ILE A 825 -1.31 17.26 12.95
C ILE A 825 -1.62 18.42 12.02
N ILE A 826 -1.95 19.59 12.59
CA ILE A 826 -2.09 20.86 11.88
C ILE A 826 -1.03 21.81 12.44
N VAL A 827 -0.10 22.26 11.60
CA VAL A 827 0.88 23.30 11.94
C VAL A 827 0.41 24.62 11.33
N VAL A 828 0.38 25.67 12.13
CA VAL A 828 -0.11 27.00 11.73
C VAL A 828 0.66 28.11 12.45
N SER A 829 0.70 29.30 11.85
CA SER A 829 1.16 30.53 12.50
C SER A 829 0.01 31.50 12.72
N ASP A 830 0.08 32.28 13.78
CA ASP A 830 -0.85 33.36 14.06
C ASP A 830 -0.55 34.61 13.22
N HIS A 831 0.73 34.91 12.96
CA HIS A 831 1.19 35.95 12.04
C HIS A 831 2.61 35.68 11.52
N GLY A 832 3.04 36.50 10.56
CA GLY A 832 4.46 36.68 10.22
C GLY A 832 5.03 37.95 10.87
N GLY A 833 5.91 38.68 10.22
CA GLY A 833 6.44 39.91 10.80
C GLY A 833 7.40 40.66 9.90
N THR A 834 7.65 41.92 10.21
CA THR A 834 8.50 42.79 9.38
C THR A 834 10.00 42.56 9.63
N ALA A 835 10.84 43.04 8.71
CA ALA A 835 12.28 43.02 8.91
C ALA A 835 12.73 43.88 10.10
N ALA A 836 11.90 44.83 10.55
CA ALA A 836 12.17 45.69 11.71
C ALA A 836 11.73 45.07 13.06
N GLY A 837 11.27 43.81 13.08
CA GLY A 837 10.83 43.13 14.30
C GLY A 837 9.47 43.61 14.81
N LYS A 838 8.63 44.13 13.91
CA LYS A 838 7.26 44.58 14.19
C LYS A 838 6.23 43.69 13.48
N HIS A 839 5.06 43.55 14.09
CA HIS A 839 3.85 42.99 13.49
C HIS A 839 2.63 43.84 13.90
N GLY A 840 1.45 43.52 13.37
CA GLY A 840 0.19 44.24 13.57
C GLY A 840 -0.33 44.96 12.33
N GLY A 841 0.45 45.01 11.25
CA GLY A 841 0.07 45.53 9.94
C GLY A 841 -0.57 44.49 9.01
N ASP A 842 -0.73 44.88 7.75
CA ASP A 842 -1.36 44.10 6.67
C ASP A 842 -0.38 43.75 5.54
N SER A 843 0.93 43.89 5.78
CA SER A 843 1.93 43.53 4.77
C SER A 843 1.89 42.03 4.45
N PRO A 844 2.24 41.61 3.22
CA PRO A 844 2.33 40.20 2.86
C PRO A 844 3.20 39.38 3.82
N GLU A 845 4.27 39.98 4.34
CA GLU A 845 5.19 39.40 5.31
C GLU A 845 4.56 39.15 6.68
N GLU A 846 3.52 39.91 7.05
CA GLU A 846 2.78 39.77 8.29
C GLU A 846 1.55 38.85 8.12
N VAL A 847 0.92 38.86 6.94
CA VAL A 847 -0.37 38.19 6.67
C VAL A 847 -0.20 36.78 6.10
N LEU A 848 0.83 36.52 5.29
CA LEU A 848 1.03 35.20 4.67
C LEU A 848 1.89 34.31 5.55
N VAL A 849 1.34 33.17 5.95
CA VAL A 849 1.97 32.23 6.87
C VAL A 849 1.96 30.80 6.33
N PRO A 850 2.87 29.93 6.82
CA PRO A 850 2.79 28.50 6.57
C PRO A 850 1.58 27.86 7.27
N TYR A 851 0.89 27.01 6.53
CA TYR A 851 -0.10 26.05 7.04
C TYR A 851 0.29 24.66 6.53
N ILE A 852 0.43 23.69 7.43
CA ILE A 852 0.79 22.31 7.09
C ILE A 852 -0.17 21.37 7.79
N ILE A 853 -0.66 20.36 7.09
CA ILE A 853 -1.53 19.33 7.65
C ILE A 853 -1.01 17.94 7.30
N TRP A 854 -1.00 17.04 8.27
CA TRP A 854 -0.44 15.69 8.11
C TRP A 854 -1.24 14.70 8.96
N GLY A 855 -1.57 13.52 8.43
CA GLY A 855 -2.34 12.52 9.17
C GLY A 855 -3.05 11.52 8.27
N ASP A 856 -3.79 10.58 8.88
CA ASP A 856 -4.39 9.43 8.19
C ASP A 856 -5.43 9.77 7.11
N GLY A 857 -6.11 10.92 7.23
CA GLY A 857 -7.16 11.35 6.31
C GLY A 857 -6.76 12.51 5.40
N VAL A 858 -5.47 12.82 5.30
CA VAL A 858 -4.98 14.01 4.60
C VAL A 858 -4.78 13.77 3.11
N VAL A 859 -5.29 14.67 2.27
CA VAL A 859 -5.01 14.71 0.83
C VAL A 859 -3.68 15.43 0.61
N GLN A 860 -2.66 14.70 0.16
CA GLN A 860 -1.29 15.22 0.04
C GLN A 860 -1.16 16.22 -1.11
N GLY A 861 -0.34 17.26 -0.93
CA GLY A 861 -0.03 18.25 -1.96
C GLY A 861 -0.09 19.70 -1.48
N GLU A 862 0.19 20.64 -2.38
CA GLU A 862 0.00 22.06 -2.10
C GLU A 862 -1.49 22.43 -2.25
N PHE A 863 -2.01 23.27 -1.35
CA PHE A 863 -3.38 23.77 -1.46
C PHE A 863 -3.52 24.70 -2.67
N VAL A 864 -4.45 24.35 -3.56
CA VAL A 864 -4.86 25.20 -4.68
C VAL A 864 -5.74 26.35 -4.19
N GLU A 865 -6.61 26.07 -3.22
CA GLU A 865 -7.48 27.07 -2.60
C GLU A 865 -6.73 27.89 -1.54
N THR A 866 -7.17 29.12 -1.32
CA THR A 866 -6.68 29.93 -0.21
C THR A 866 -7.09 29.30 1.11
N VAL A 867 -6.09 29.04 1.95
CA VAL A 867 -6.27 28.57 3.33
C VAL A 867 -6.26 29.76 4.26
N TYR A 868 -7.13 29.74 5.26
CA TYR A 868 -7.25 30.80 6.26
C TYR A 868 -7.01 30.26 7.66
N ASN A 869 -6.53 31.12 8.57
CA ASN A 869 -6.34 30.71 9.97
C ASN A 869 -7.63 30.19 10.65
N VAL A 870 -8.79 30.75 10.26
CA VAL A 870 -10.09 30.27 10.74
C VAL A 870 -10.45 28.84 10.29
N ASP A 871 -9.79 28.30 9.26
CA ASP A 871 -10.03 26.94 8.75
C ASP A 871 -9.57 25.87 9.74
N VAL A 872 -8.64 26.18 10.65
CA VAL A 872 -8.07 25.24 11.63
C VAL A 872 -9.16 24.63 12.52
N ALA A 873 -9.97 25.48 13.15
CA ALA A 873 -11.05 25.04 14.05
C ALA A 873 -12.05 24.13 13.33
N VAL A 874 -12.47 24.51 12.12
CA VAL A 874 -13.48 23.78 11.34
C VAL A 874 -12.93 22.44 10.87
N THR A 875 -11.68 22.41 10.44
CA THR A 875 -10.97 21.19 10.05
C THR A 875 -10.80 20.23 11.22
N ALA A 876 -10.40 20.72 12.40
CA ALA A 876 -10.24 19.90 13.60
C ALA A 876 -11.57 19.29 14.06
N LEU A 877 -12.67 20.06 14.06
CA LEU A 877 -14.01 19.56 14.40
C LEU A 877 -14.49 18.49 13.42
N ALA A 878 -14.34 18.75 12.12
CA ALA A 878 -14.72 17.80 11.08
C ALA A 878 -13.90 16.50 11.18
N TRP A 879 -12.59 16.61 11.46
CA TRP A 879 -11.73 15.46 11.71
C TRP A 879 -12.25 14.59 12.86
N LEU A 880 -12.65 15.19 13.98
CA LEU A 880 -13.23 14.49 15.13
C LEU A 880 -14.62 13.86 14.85
N GLY A 881 -15.15 14.01 13.62
CA GLY A 881 -16.45 13.50 13.23
C GLY A 881 -17.62 14.38 13.69
N ILE A 882 -17.35 15.63 14.07
CA ILE A 882 -18.39 16.58 14.48
C ILE A 882 -18.89 17.32 13.25
N SER A 883 -20.17 17.14 12.92
CA SER A 883 -20.82 17.88 11.85
C SER A 883 -20.87 19.38 12.17
N ILE A 884 -20.47 20.20 11.20
CA ILE A 884 -20.48 21.67 11.36
C ILE A 884 -21.91 22.18 11.22
N ASN A 885 -22.50 22.66 12.33
CA ASN A 885 -23.82 23.26 12.30
C ASN A 885 -23.77 24.66 11.66
N PRO A 886 -24.55 24.96 10.62
CA PRO A 886 -24.63 26.28 10.01
C PRO A 886 -24.93 27.43 10.99
N ASP A 887 -25.69 27.17 12.06
CA ASP A 887 -26.05 28.17 13.08
C ASP A 887 -24.84 28.66 13.88
N TRP A 888 -23.73 27.92 13.85
CA TRP A 888 -22.47 28.34 14.46
C TRP A 888 -21.84 29.53 13.73
N ASN A 889 -22.26 29.78 12.49
CA ASN A 889 -21.84 30.91 11.67
C ASN A 889 -20.30 31.05 11.67
N LEU A 890 -19.60 29.92 11.43
CA LEU A 890 -18.14 29.87 11.32
C LEU A 890 -17.70 30.49 9.99
N ASP A 891 -16.54 31.13 9.97
CA ASP A 891 -15.94 31.70 8.75
C ASP A 891 -15.02 30.69 8.04
N GLY A 892 -14.51 29.72 8.79
CA GLY A 892 -13.61 28.69 8.29
C GLY A 892 -14.29 27.60 7.47
N HIS A 893 -13.46 26.92 6.69
CA HIS A 893 -13.83 25.78 5.86
C HIS A 893 -12.98 24.57 6.24
N VAL A 894 -13.47 23.37 5.94
CA VAL A 894 -12.67 22.15 6.09
C VAL A 894 -11.56 22.14 5.03
N ARG A 895 -10.31 21.94 5.47
CA ARG A 895 -9.14 21.93 4.60
C ARG A 895 -8.32 20.65 4.74
N GLY A 896 -7.91 20.11 3.61
CA GLY A 896 -6.86 19.10 3.53
C GLY A 896 -7.22 17.72 4.04
N ILE A 897 -8.45 17.52 4.53
CA ILE A 897 -8.97 16.22 4.95
C ILE A 897 -10.16 15.83 4.09
N VAL A 898 -10.32 14.53 3.83
CA VAL A 898 -11.53 14.01 3.18
C VAL A 898 -12.68 14.09 4.19
N PRO A 899 -13.79 14.79 3.91
CA PRO A 899 -14.91 14.87 4.84
C PRO A 899 -15.45 13.47 5.15
N ALA A 900 -15.79 13.21 6.42
CA ALA A 900 -16.42 11.96 6.81
C ALA A 900 -17.74 11.77 6.03
N GLY A 901 -17.74 10.88 5.04
CA GLY A 901 -18.91 10.57 4.20
C GLY A 901 -18.92 11.20 2.79
N ALA A 902 -17.93 12.03 2.42
CA ALA A 902 -17.74 12.46 1.05
C ALA A 902 -16.66 11.60 0.39
N ALA A 903 -16.99 10.93 -0.71
CA ALA A 903 -15.95 10.40 -1.60
C ALA A 903 -15.04 11.57 -2.00
N ALA A 904 -13.73 11.43 -1.80
CA ALA A 904 -12.77 12.46 -2.15
C ALA A 904 -13.00 12.93 -3.60
N PRO A 905 -13.05 14.25 -3.88
CA PRO A 905 -13.03 14.72 -5.25
C PRO A 905 -11.69 14.33 -5.89
N ARG A 906 -11.81 13.95 -7.16
CA ARG A 906 -10.86 13.23 -8.00
C ARG A 906 -9.56 13.95 -8.30
#